data_AF-A0A8T0MAH0-F1
#
_entry.id   AF-A0A8T0MAH0-F1
#
_cell.length_a   1.000
_cell.length_b   1.000
_cell.length_c   1.000
_cell.angle_alpha   90.00
_cell.angle_beta   90.00
_cell.angle_gamma   90.00
#
_symmetry.space_group_name_H-M   'P 1'
#
loop_
_entity.id
_entity.type
_entity.pdbx_description
1 polymer ?
#
loop_
_entity_poly.entity_id
_entity_poly.type
_entity_poly.pdbx_seq_one_letter_code
_entity_poly.pdbx_strand_id
1 'polypeptide(L)'
;MFSIRSLLLAGVVAIATSAATTEAALPVFFFHGATGNVTNGAVIEANLTADGRTYTALDFCSNECSVKTAISEQVQLAITQIRGIVEQDAAKYADGYHFLAHSQGGSVARGVIEEMDDHNVNTFISMAGDGNGNFFGPQASDAVPLQVLLQALGPYAIDATVFDFSKYEADSTSWKGKFQRDFIELVTTNKDLQGKSSIANIMTPPLADAALSNWMSINPFLPKVNNLQNCGTDAKCTADQVRRKANFVKLKAAHFFASPQDDVQAPWQSCVLGKYTTVASVDEIETKFADLTIVGMKDTVEYTDDLYGLKTLDTAGGLHIHEVADVPHNCWLFDYTSLATNVPCKHAPVYSAEIYPLLNIASSGRRSGRAEAKKTPSNAVADRLKATEYAFADAALYEELEQLRVELASKSMTIHAQREEIAELCADIDKLRVVEDKVMRKKHKISLLREQLSRQQAEKVEMVHSNETLAEKYVQLQEEAQFLRDINLEDASAKDEERLQQLELVQNLRARELALQDELEQQQKKWANDRDTVHQRIRLLEKEKQFVEDEIARVRDESGLFQRKHGVLQQEAQELRLAVQEEKDQKLLLAIRIEELEAKIAQIEALSLDERERTVHATTEKLSALETLVEEKTVSIKKADRQLNAAKLLARQAKKEKEALLLRVAKLEADLAGRTASS
;
A
#
# COMPACT_ATOMS: atom_id res chain seq x y z
N MET A 1 -5.01 -92.11 19.91
CA MET A 1 -5.54 -90.91 19.23
C MET A 1 -4.55 -89.78 19.43
N PHE A 2 -4.13 -89.16 18.32
CA PHE A 2 -3.33 -87.93 18.08
C PHE A 2 -2.67 -87.20 19.29
N SER A 3 -1.33 -87.06 19.40
CA SER A 3 -0.35 -86.28 18.60
C SER A 3 -0.33 -84.77 18.98
N ILE A 4 0.67 -84.26 19.74
CA ILE A 4 1.93 -83.58 19.33
C ILE A 4 1.88 -82.02 19.36
N ARG A 5 2.91 -81.44 20.01
CA ARG A 5 3.65 -80.15 19.80
C ARG A 5 3.18 -78.79 20.35
N SER A 6 4.17 -78.23 21.07
CA SER A 6 4.60 -76.85 21.31
C SER A 6 4.62 -75.89 20.10
N LEU A 7 4.46 -74.59 20.39
CA LEU A 7 5.07 -73.43 19.69
C LEU A 7 5.11 -72.25 20.70
N LEU A 8 6.27 -71.88 21.25
CA LEU A 8 7.19 -70.82 20.80
C LEU A 8 6.50 -69.47 20.51
N LEU A 9 6.51 -68.56 21.49
CA LEU A 9 6.33 -67.12 21.28
C LEU A 9 7.71 -66.45 21.27
N ALA A 10 8.05 -65.80 20.16
CA ALA A 10 9.18 -64.90 20.05
C ALA A 10 8.72 -63.59 19.38
N GLY A 11 8.89 -62.50 20.14
CA GLY A 11 9.27 -61.14 19.74
C GLY A 11 8.54 -60.40 18.62
N VAL A 12 7.95 -59.25 18.97
CA VAL A 12 8.28 -57.96 18.32
C VAL A 12 8.19 -56.86 19.40
N VAL A 13 9.33 -56.25 19.74
CA VAL A 13 9.38 -54.95 20.43
C VAL A 13 9.23 -53.91 19.34
N ALA A 14 8.06 -53.27 19.26
CA ALA A 14 7.87 -52.10 18.42
C ALA A 14 8.48 -50.90 19.16
N ILE A 15 9.59 -50.40 18.63
CA ILE A 15 10.16 -49.11 18.99
C ILE A 15 9.13 -48.06 18.54
N ALA A 16 8.44 -47.46 19.49
CA ALA A 16 7.64 -46.27 19.24
C ALA A 16 8.61 -45.13 18.91
N THR A 17 8.83 -44.89 17.62
CA THR A 17 9.36 -43.62 17.15
C THR A 17 8.34 -42.56 17.49
N SER A 18 8.64 -41.75 18.50
CA SER A 18 7.97 -40.47 18.72
C SER A 18 8.23 -39.59 17.50
N ALA A 19 7.35 -39.66 16.50
CA ALA A 19 7.20 -38.58 15.55
C ALA A 19 6.64 -37.39 16.33
N ALA A 20 7.53 -36.57 16.87
CA ALA A 20 7.20 -35.19 17.14
C ALA A 20 6.89 -34.58 15.77
N THR A 21 5.60 -34.55 15.42
CA THR A 21 5.12 -33.81 14.27
C THR A 21 5.53 -32.35 14.48
N THR A 22 6.47 -31.87 13.69
CA THR A 22 6.62 -30.44 13.42
C THR A 22 5.24 -29.95 12.99
N GLU A 23 4.56 -29.16 13.83
CA GLU A 23 3.32 -28.50 13.44
C GLU A 23 3.66 -27.72 12.17
N ALA A 24 3.05 -28.10 11.03
CA ALA A 24 3.36 -27.47 9.76
C ALA A 24 3.07 -25.98 9.86
N ALA A 25 3.97 -25.14 9.34
CA ALA A 25 3.80 -23.70 9.32
C ALA A 25 2.52 -23.35 8.54
N LEU A 26 1.42 -23.08 9.24
CA LEU A 26 0.11 -22.88 8.63
C LEU A 26 0.14 -21.69 7.65
N PRO A 27 -0.63 -21.74 6.55
CA PRO A 27 -0.78 -20.61 5.64
C PRO A 27 -1.22 -19.31 6.35
N VAL A 28 -0.83 -18.16 5.80
CA VAL A 28 -1.21 -16.83 6.30
C VAL A 28 -2.05 -16.10 5.28
N PHE A 29 -3.24 -15.66 5.68
CA PHE A 29 -3.99 -14.65 4.96
C PHE A 29 -3.71 -13.27 5.54
N PHE A 30 -3.36 -12.32 4.67
CA PHE A 30 -3.12 -10.93 5.05
C PHE A 30 -4.25 -10.00 4.65
N PHE A 31 -4.68 -9.15 5.58
CA PHE A 31 -5.75 -8.16 5.41
C PHE A 31 -5.16 -6.75 5.45
N HIS A 32 -5.30 -6.02 4.33
CA HIS A 32 -4.84 -4.64 4.25
C HIS A 32 -5.79 -3.66 4.95
N GLY A 33 -5.26 -2.49 5.32
CA GLY A 33 -6.01 -1.42 5.96
C GLY A 33 -6.72 -0.48 4.97
N ALA A 34 -7.20 0.64 5.53
CA ALA A 34 -7.83 1.72 4.77
C ALA A 34 -6.84 2.31 3.74
N THR A 35 -7.32 2.58 2.53
CA THR A 35 -6.55 2.97 1.34
C THR A 35 -5.50 1.96 0.87
N GLY A 36 -5.44 0.80 1.53
CA GLY A 36 -4.44 -0.23 1.31
C GLY A 36 -4.75 -1.19 0.18
N ASN A 37 -3.79 -2.07 -0.12
CA ASN A 37 -3.92 -3.16 -1.08
C ASN A 37 -2.90 -4.27 -0.76
N VAL A 38 -2.81 -5.29 -1.62
CA VAL A 38 -1.92 -6.45 -1.44
C VAL A 38 -0.45 -6.09 -1.20
N THR A 39 0.04 -4.97 -1.73
CA THR A 39 1.45 -4.56 -1.61
C THR A 39 1.83 -4.12 -0.19
N ASN A 40 0.86 -3.79 0.67
CA ASN A 40 1.14 -3.33 2.03
C ASN A 40 1.86 -4.38 2.88
N GLY A 41 1.59 -5.67 2.60
CA GLY A 41 2.24 -6.77 3.30
C GLY A 41 3.50 -7.31 2.62
N ALA A 42 4.02 -6.66 1.57
CA ALA A 42 5.09 -7.22 0.73
C ALA A 42 6.39 -7.53 1.50
N VAL A 43 6.74 -6.75 2.52
CA VAL A 43 7.93 -7.01 3.35
C VAL A 43 7.75 -8.27 4.20
N ILE A 44 6.56 -8.46 4.75
CA ILE A 44 6.19 -9.64 5.54
C ILE A 44 6.09 -10.87 4.62
N GLU A 45 5.46 -10.71 3.45
CA GLU A 45 5.36 -11.74 2.41
C GLU A 45 6.73 -12.28 2.01
N ALA A 46 7.68 -11.38 1.74
CA ALA A 46 9.04 -11.76 1.36
C ALA A 46 9.74 -12.57 2.45
N ASN A 47 9.59 -12.17 3.72
CA ASN A 47 10.16 -12.91 4.86
C ASN A 47 9.52 -14.31 4.99
N LEU A 48 8.19 -14.40 5.01
CA LEU A 48 7.50 -15.67 5.20
C LEU A 48 7.69 -16.63 4.03
N THR A 49 7.73 -16.10 2.80
CA THR A 49 7.95 -16.90 1.60
C THR A 49 9.39 -17.41 1.52
N ALA A 50 10.39 -16.64 2.01
CA ALA A 50 11.77 -17.11 2.14
C ALA A 50 11.89 -18.30 3.10
N ASP A 51 11.00 -18.38 4.11
CA ASP A 51 10.89 -19.52 5.03
C ASP A 51 10.05 -20.69 4.47
N GLY A 52 9.60 -20.59 3.21
CA GLY A 52 8.75 -21.59 2.58
C GLY A 52 7.30 -21.59 3.06
N ARG A 53 6.88 -20.58 3.85
CA ARG A 53 5.51 -20.46 4.34
C ARG A 53 4.61 -19.92 3.24
N THR A 54 3.38 -20.42 3.20
CA THR A 54 2.37 -19.85 2.30
C THR A 54 1.83 -18.56 2.88
N TYR A 55 1.89 -17.52 2.08
CA TYR A 55 1.33 -16.23 2.37
C TYR A 55 0.40 -15.81 1.23
N THR A 56 -0.73 -15.21 1.56
CA THR A 56 -1.66 -14.68 0.58
C THR A 56 -2.23 -13.36 1.07
N ALA A 57 -1.77 -12.27 0.47
CA ALA A 57 -2.41 -10.97 0.65
C ALA A 57 -3.73 -10.95 -0.09
N LEU A 58 -4.81 -10.68 0.63
CA LEU A 58 -6.14 -10.58 0.07
C LEU A 58 -6.32 -9.23 -0.62
N ASP A 59 -7.05 -9.21 -1.74
CA ASP A 59 -7.29 -8.03 -2.56
C ASP A 59 -8.75 -7.54 -2.53
N PHE A 60 -9.53 -8.00 -1.54
CA PHE A 60 -10.88 -7.52 -1.31
C PHE A 60 -10.86 -5.99 -1.17
N CYS A 61 -11.62 -5.29 -2.03
CA CYS A 61 -11.90 -3.87 -1.87
C CYS A 61 -10.65 -2.97 -1.64
N SER A 62 -9.63 -3.10 -2.47
CA SER A 62 -8.39 -2.30 -2.38
C SER A 62 -8.54 -0.81 -2.69
N ASN A 63 -7.58 -0.01 -2.21
CA ASN A 63 -7.42 1.43 -2.45
C ASN A 63 -8.68 2.22 -2.06
N GLU A 64 -9.24 2.99 -2.99
CA GLU A 64 -10.45 3.80 -2.78
C GLU A 64 -11.65 2.99 -2.26
N CYS A 65 -11.80 1.74 -2.73
CA CYS A 65 -12.91 0.88 -2.31
C CYS A 65 -12.92 0.71 -0.78
N SER A 66 -11.76 0.46 -0.17
CA SER A 66 -11.65 0.19 1.28
C SER A 66 -12.26 1.27 2.16
N VAL A 67 -12.32 2.52 1.69
CA VAL A 67 -12.91 3.64 2.44
C VAL A 67 -14.33 4.01 2.00
N LYS A 68 -14.72 3.63 0.77
CA LYS A 68 -16.02 3.92 0.14
C LYS A 68 -16.97 2.73 0.07
N THR A 69 -16.67 1.68 0.82
CA THR A 69 -17.51 0.50 0.99
C THR A 69 -17.66 0.19 2.46
N ALA A 70 -18.88 -0.12 2.91
CA ALA A 70 -19.12 -0.48 4.29
C ALA A 70 -18.32 -1.72 4.70
N ILE A 71 -17.81 -1.75 5.93
CA ILE A 71 -16.97 -2.87 6.40
C ILE A 71 -17.76 -4.19 6.37
N SER A 72 -19.06 -4.17 6.65
CA SER A 72 -19.89 -5.36 6.55
C SER A 72 -19.91 -5.99 5.16
N GLU A 73 -19.78 -5.19 4.09
CA GLU A 73 -19.67 -5.68 2.73
C GLU A 73 -18.24 -6.18 2.43
N GLN A 74 -17.21 -5.46 2.89
CA GLN A 74 -15.83 -5.91 2.80
C GLN A 74 -15.60 -7.27 3.47
N VAL A 75 -16.25 -7.52 4.62
CA VAL A 75 -16.26 -8.83 5.29
C VAL A 75 -16.79 -9.93 4.36
N GLN A 76 -17.90 -9.69 3.66
CA GLN A 76 -18.45 -10.70 2.74
C GLN A 76 -17.56 -10.92 1.51
N LEU A 77 -16.93 -9.87 0.99
CA LEU A 77 -15.95 -9.97 -0.08
C LEU A 77 -14.73 -10.80 0.36
N ALA A 78 -14.20 -10.54 1.55
CA ALA A 78 -13.10 -11.30 2.13
C ALA A 78 -13.46 -12.77 2.38
N ILE A 79 -14.65 -13.06 2.93
CA ILE A 79 -15.16 -14.44 3.09
C ILE A 79 -15.20 -15.17 1.74
N THR A 80 -15.73 -14.51 0.71
CA THR A 80 -15.85 -15.08 -0.63
C THR A 80 -14.48 -15.41 -1.20
N GLN A 81 -13.52 -14.49 -1.07
CA GLN A 81 -12.16 -14.69 -1.54
C GLN A 81 -11.45 -15.84 -0.80
N ILE A 82 -11.53 -15.86 0.53
CA ILE A 82 -10.89 -16.89 1.36
C ILE A 82 -11.45 -18.27 1.03
N ARG A 83 -12.78 -18.42 0.94
CA ARG A 83 -13.40 -19.69 0.54
C ARG A 83 -12.93 -20.14 -0.85
N GLY A 84 -12.87 -19.22 -1.81
CA GLY A 84 -12.36 -19.52 -3.16
C GLY A 84 -10.90 -20.00 -3.17
N ILE A 85 -10.04 -19.40 -2.35
CA ILE A 85 -8.63 -19.81 -2.23
C ILE A 85 -8.51 -21.17 -1.54
N VAL A 86 -9.26 -21.39 -0.45
CA VAL A 86 -9.26 -22.65 0.29
C VAL A 86 -9.80 -23.80 -0.57
N GLU A 87 -10.84 -23.57 -1.37
CA GLU A 87 -11.41 -24.58 -2.27
C GLU A 87 -10.42 -25.02 -3.36
N GLN A 88 -9.59 -24.10 -3.87
CA GLN A 88 -8.58 -24.40 -4.88
C GLN A 88 -7.46 -25.33 -4.38
N ASP A 89 -7.17 -25.33 -3.08
CA ASP A 89 -6.15 -26.18 -2.47
C ASP A 89 -6.56 -26.63 -1.06
N ALA A 90 -7.67 -27.38 -0.98
CA ALA A 90 -8.25 -27.78 0.30
C ALA A 90 -7.26 -28.57 1.20
N ALA A 91 -6.34 -29.33 0.60
CA ALA A 91 -5.33 -30.09 1.33
C ALA A 91 -4.37 -29.17 2.09
N LYS A 92 -3.98 -28.04 1.48
CA LYS A 92 -3.05 -27.07 2.07
C LYS A 92 -3.61 -26.31 3.25
N TYR A 93 -4.93 -26.11 3.29
CA TYR A 93 -5.63 -25.37 4.34
C TYR A 93 -6.39 -26.28 5.32
N ALA A 94 -6.26 -27.62 5.19
CA ALA A 94 -6.98 -28.59 6.00
C ALA A 94 -6.67 -28.45 7.51
N ASP A 95 -5.42 -28.14 7.85
CA ASP A 95 -4.96 -27.96 9.24
C ASP A 95 -5.19 -26.53 9.77
N GLY A 96 -5.78 -25.66 8.95
CA GLY A 96 -6.11 -24.28 9.28
C GLY A 96 -5.15 -23.26 8.71
N TYR A 97 -5.34 -22.00 9.12
CA TYR A 97 -4.57 -20.85 8.65
C TYR A 97 -4.54 -19.75 9.71
N HIS A 98 -3.59 -18.82 9.59
CA HIS A 98 -3.55 -17.62 10.42
C HIS A 98 -4.09 -16.41 9.66
N PHE A 99 -4.71 -15.50 10.40
CA PHE A 99 -5.03 -14.16 9.90
C PHE A 99 -4.00 -13.17 10.46
N LEU A 100 -3.39 -12.41 9.56
CA LEU A 100 -2.53 -11.29 9.89
C LEU A 100 -3.15 -10.02 9.29
N ALA A 101 -3.47 -9.04 10.12
CA ALA A 101 -4.28 -7.92 9.69
C ALA A 101 -3.71 -6.61 10.21
N HIS A 102 -3.75 -5.56 9.39
CA HIS A 102 -3.27 -4.22 9.77
C HIS A 102 -4.39 -3.20 9.69
N SER A 103 -4.43 -2.28 10.67
CA SER A 103 -5.35 -1.15 10.66
C SER A 103 -6.81 -1.62 10.46
N GLN A 104 -7.59 -0.98 9.61
CA GLN A 104 -8.95 -1.42 9.24
C GLN A 104 -9.06 -2.90 8.84
N GLY A 105 -8.00 -3.51 8.30
CA GLY A 105 -7.96 -4.92 7.99
C GLY A 105 -8.20 -5.80 9.23
N GLY A 106 -7.82 -5.33 10.43
CA GLY A 106 -8.11 -6.01 11.70
C GLY A 106 -9.60 -6.09 11.99
N SER A 107 -10.33 -5.01 11.70
CA SER A 107 -11.79 -4.97 11.79
C SER A 107 -12.44 -5.93 10.79
N VAL A 108 -11.97 -5.93 9.54
CA VAL A 108 -12.48 -6.87 8.52
C VAL A 108 -12.19 -8.32 8.92
N ALA A 109 -10.96 -8.65 9.32
CA ALA A 109 -10.56 -10.00 9.73
C ALA A 109 -11.39 -10.51 10.92
N ARG A 110 -11.63 -9.67 11.92
CA ARG A 110 -12.53 -10.00 13.04
C ARG A 110 -13.96 -10.26 12.55
N GLY A 111 -14.48 -9.41 11.67
CA GLY A 111 -15.80 -9.62 11.07
C GLY A 111 -15.89 -10.92 10.28
N VAL A 112 -14.84 -11.29 9.54
CA VAL A 112 -14.75 -12.59 8.84
C VAL A 112 -14.85 -13.74 9.83
N ILE A 113 -14.05 -13.71 10.90
CA ILE A 113 -14.05 -14.75 11.94
C ILE A 113 -15.47 -14.90 12.52
N GLU A 114 -16.13 -13.80 12.86
CA GLU A 114 -17.44 -13.84 13.52
C GLU A 114 -18.59 -14.23 12.57
N GLU A 115 -18.50 -13.92 11.28
CA GLU A 115 -19.56 -14.17 10.28
C GLU A 115 -19.37 -15.47 9.48
N MET A 116 -18.19 -16.10 9.52
CA MET A 116 -17.87 -17.30 8.73
C MET A 116 -17.84 -18.58 9.60
N ASP A 117 -18.96 -19.30 9.68
CA ASP A 117 -19.09 -20.48 10.56
C ASP A 117 -18.06 -21.59 10.33
N ASP A 118 -17.63 -21.75 9.10
CA ASP A 118 -16.67 -22.73 8.62
C ASP A 118 -15.23 -22.18 8.59
N HIS A 119 -14.95 -21.05 9.24
CA HIS A 119 -13.57 -20.56 9.35
C HIS A 119 -12.70 -21.58 10.11
N ASN A 120 -11.47 -21.75 9.62
CA ASN A 120 -10.46 -22.62 10.23
C ASN A 120 -9.26 -21.77 10.69
N VAL A 121 -9.55 -20.60 11.27
CA VAL A 121 -8.52 -19.67 11.74
C VAL A 121 -7.93 -20.20 13.04
N ASN A 122 -6.61 -20.41 13.04
CA ASN A 122 -5.86 -20.85 14.21
C ASN A 122 -5.48 -19.66 15.10
N THR A 123 -4.77 -18.68 14.51
CA THR A 123 -4.36 -17.44 15.20
C THR A 123 -4.83 -16.23 14.43
N PHE A 124 -5.45 -15.29 15.13
CA PHE A 124 -5.72 -13.95 14.64
C PHE A 124 -4.69 -12.97 15.20
N ILE A 125 -4.02 -12.21 14.33
CA ILE A 125 -3.04 -11.19 14.70
C ILE A 125 -3.52 -9.85 14.12
N SER A 126 -3.95 -8.94 15.00
CA SER A 126 -4.39 -7.59 14.67
C SER A 126 -3.30 -6.58 15.02
N MET A 127 -2.72 -5.94 14.01
CA MET A 127 -1.69 -4.90 14.14
C MET A 127 -2.34 -3.52 13.97
N ALA A 128 -2.50 -2.79 15.09
CA ALA A 128 -3.13 -1.47 15.11
C ALA A 128 -4.55 -1.42 14.50
N GLY A 129 -5.34 -2.50 14.64
CA GLY A 129 -6.70 -2.55 14.10
C GLY A 129 -7.75 -1.86 14.97
N ASP A 130 -8.89 -1.43 14.41
CA ASP A 130 -9.92 -0.67 15.13
C ASP A 130 -10.82 -1.55 16.03
N GLY A 131 -10.22 -2.27 16.98
CA GLY A 131 -10.89 -3.30 17.78
C GLY A 131 -12.24 -2.86 18.37
N ASN A 132 -12.30 -1.68 18.98
CA ASN A 132 -13.53 -1.06 19.52
C ASN A 132 -13.90 0.25 18.82
N GLY A 133 -13.36 0.48 17.62
CA GLY A 133 -13.58 1.70 16.82
C GLY A 133 -12.90 2.95 17.35
N ASN A 134 -12.94 4.02 16.55
CA ASN A 134 -12.22 5.25 16.79
C ASN A 134 -13.09 6.33 17.41
N PHE A 135 -12.45 7.22 18.16
CA PHE A 135 -12.97 8.50 18.62
C PHE A 135 -11.77 9.40 19.00
N PHE A 136 -11.72 10.62 18.47
CA PHE A 136 -10.59 11.53 18.70
C PHE A 136 -10.80 12.34 19.98
N GLY A 137 -10.41 11.80 21.12
CA GLY A 137 -10.69 12.37 22.44
C GLY A 137 -9.60 13.33 22.95
N PRO A 138 -9.62 13.64 24.27
CA PRO A 138 -8.76 14.68 24.85
C PRO A 138 -7.30 14.26 25.07
N GLN A 139 -6.93 13.01 24.81
CA GLN A 139 -5.55 12.55 25.00
C GLN A 139 -4.60 13.24 24.02
N ALA A 140 -3.37 13.50 24.47
CA ALA A 140 -2.34 14.11 23.63
C ALA A 140 -1.99 13.23 22.41
N SER A 141 -2.06 11.90 22.57
CA SER A 141 -1.86 10.93 21.48
C SER A 141 -2.88 11.06 20.36
N ASP A 142 -4.06 11.62 20.62
CA ASP A 142 -5.16 11.67 19.65
C ASP A 142 -5.03 12.88 18.70
N ALA A 143 -4.14 13.83 19.02
CA ALA A 143 -4.02 15.10 18.30
C ALA A 143 -3.50 14.95 16.86
N VAL A 144 -2.56 14.02 16.62
CA VAL A 144 -2.00 13.75 15.28
C VAL A 144 -2.95 12.86 14.47
N PRO A 145 -3.49 11.75 15.01
CA PRO A 145 -4.59 11.01 14.40
C PRO A 145 -5.75 11.91 13.92
N LEU A 146 -6.17 12.88 14.76
CA LEU A 146 -7.22 13.82 14.37
C LEU A 146 -6.83 14.64 13.14
N GLN A 147 -5.60 15.15 13.09
CA GLN A 147 -5.11 15.87 11.90
C GLN A 147 -5.09 14.98 10.66
N VAL A 148 -4.66 13.72 10.78
CA VAL A 148 -4.69 12.75 9.68
C VAL A 148 -6.11 12.55 9.17
N LEU A 149 -7.11 12.44 10.06
CA LEU A 149 -8.50 12.37 9.66
C LEU A 149 -8.94 13.65 8.93
N LEU A 150 -8.69 14.83 9.52
CA LEU A 150 -9.16 16.10 8.96
C LEU A 150 -8.54 16.43 7.59
N GLN A 151 -7.26 16.11 7.41
CA GLN A 151 -6.46 16.54 6.25
C GLN A 151 -6.42 15.52 5.12
N ALA A 152 -6.52 14.23 5.43
CA ALA A 152 -6.29 13.16 4.47
C ALA A 152 -7.45 12.15 4.43
N LEU A 153 -7.62 11.35 5.49
CA LEU A 153 -8.49 10.18 5.42
C LEU A 153 -9.97 10.55 5.32
N GLY A 154 -10.42 11.56 6.05
CA GLY A 154 -11.79 12.08 6.03
C GLY A 154 -12.20 12.62 4.66
N PRO A 155 -11.49 13.63 4.11
CA PRO A 155 -11.77 14.18 2.77
C PRO A 155 -11.68 13.15 1.64
N TYR A 156 -10.83 12.13 1.78
CA TYR A 156 -10.70 11.06 0.80
C TYR A 156 -11.89 10.09 0.84
N ALA A 157 -12.38 9.77 2.04
CA ALA A 157 -13.44 8.78 2.26
C ALA A 157 -14.86 9.35 2.12
N ILE A 158 -15.08 10.62 2.51
CA ILE A 158 -16.41 11.23 2.63
C ILE A 158 -16.43 12.53 1.83
N ASP A 159 -17.41 12.64 0.92
CA ASP A 159 -17.58 13.81 0.06
C ASP A 159 -17.88 15.08 0.89
N ALA A 160 -17.29 16.21 0.50
CA ALA A 160 -17.44 17.49 1.21
C ALA A 160 -18.89 17.99 1.25
N THR A 161 -19.76 17.55 0.34
CA THR A 161 -21.21 17.82 0.39
C THR A 161 -21.92 17.09 1.53
N VAL A 162 -21.35 15.99 2.02
CA VAL A 162 -21.84 15.24 3.19
C VAL A 162 -21.22 15.78 4.47
N PHE A 163 -19.89 15.96 4.48
CA PHE A 163 -19.18 16.54 5.62
C PHE A 163 -17.89 17.22 5.17
N ASP A 164 -17.78 18.52 5.43
CA ASP A 164 -16.65 19.34 5.01
C ASP A 164 -15.59 19.43 6.12
N PHE A 165 -14.61 18.53 6.06
CA PHE A 165 -13.50 18.47 7.02
C PHE A 165 -12.61 19.73 6.99
N SER A 166 -12.51 20.42 5.85
CA SER A 166 -11.63 21.59 5.69
C SER A 166 -12.03 22.76 6.60
N LYS A 167 -13.33 22.84 6.96
CA LYS A 167 -13.84 23.82 7.93
C LYS A 167 -13.22 23.64 9.32
N TYR A 168 -12.96 22.40 9.71
CA TYR A 168 -12.38 22.07 11.01
C TYR A 168 -10.86 22.09 10.92
N GLU A 169 -10.26 21.63 9.83
CA GLU A 169 -8.81 21.73 9.59
C GLU A 169 -8.31 23.18 9.77
N ALA A 170 -9.04 24.15 9.20
CA ALA A 170 -8.67 25.56 9.26
C ALA A 170 -8.89 26.21 10.64
N ASP A 171 -9.62 25.55 11.56
CA ASP A 171 -9.98 26.07 12.88
C ASP A 171 -9.63 25.07 13.98
N SER A 172 -8.39 25.16 14.47
CA SER A 172 -7.90 24.30 15.56
C SER A 172 -8.63 24.52 16.89
N THR A 173 -9.43 25.58 17.05
CA THR A 173 -10.26 25.76 18.25
C THR A 173 -11.42 24.78 18.30
N SER A 174 -11.82 24.24 17.14
CA SER A 174 -12.89 23.24 17.02
C SER A 174 -12.45 21.81 17.41
N TRP A 175 -11.15 21.57 17.57
CA TRP A 175 -10.59 20.20 17.74
C TRP A 175 -10.79 19.61 19.14
N LYS A 176 -11.28 20.41 20.09
CA LYS A 176 -11.50 20.02 21.49
C LYS A 176 -12.98 19.90 21.82
N GLY A 177 -13.72 19.15 21.00
CA GLY A 177 -15.12 18.81 21.27
C GLY A 177 -16.07 19.15 20.12
N LYS A 178 -15.91 20.30 19.48
CA LYS A 178 -16.85 20.74 18.43
C LYS A 178 -16.84 19.82 17.21
N PHE A 179 -15.66 19.53 16.65
CA PHE A 179 -15.53 18.59 15.54
C PHE A 179 -16.11 17.22 15.91
N GLN A 180 -15.75 16.70 17.09
CA GLN A 180 -16.19 15.41 17.56
C GLN A 180 -17.70 15.35 17.70
N ARG A 181 -18.33 16.37 18.29
CA ARG A 181 -19.78 16.51 18.38
C ARG A 181 -20.42 16.43 16.99
N ASP A 182 -19.97 17.28 16.06
CA ASP A 182 -20.53 17.39 14.71
C ASP A 182 -20.36 16.11 13.89
N PHE A 183 -19.20 15.47 13.98
CA PHE A 183 -18.94 14.23 13.28
C PHE A 183 -19.71 13.05 13.90
N ILE A 184 -19.83 13.00 15.23
CA ILE A 184 -20.66 12.00 15.92
C ILE A 184 -22.13 12.18 15.58
N GLU A 185 -22.65 13.40 15.51
CA GLU A 185 -24.02 13.67 15.05
C GLU A 185 -24.25 13.11 13.63
N LEU A 186 -23.32 13.34 12.71
CA LEU A 186 -23.40 12.79 11.36
C LEU A 186 -23.45 11.26 11.36
N VAL A 187 -22.48 10.59 11.98
CA VAL A 187 -22.38 9.11 11.91
C VAL A 187 -23.49 8.42 12.71
N THR A 188 -24.09 9.10 13.69
CA THR A 188 -25.22 8.55 14.47
C THR A 188 -26.56 8.76 13.78
N THR A 189 -26.68 9.65 12.78
CA THR A 189 -27.96 9.99 12.12
C THR A 189 -28.02 9.63 10.63
N ASN A 190 -26.88 9.57 9.94
CA ASN A 190 -26.82 9.38 8.50
C ASN A 190 -26.69 7.90 8.10
N LYS A 191 -27.84 7.24 7.90
CA LYS A 191 -27.91 5.82 7.49
C LYS A 191 -27.25 5.55 6.13
N ASP A 192 -27.40 6.46 5.17
CA ASP A 192 -26.84 6.28 3.83
C ASP A 192 -25.31 6.33 3.85
N LEU A 193 -24.73 7.20 4.69
CA LEU A 193 -23.29 7.24 4.91
C LEU A 193 -22.79 5.94 5.57
N GLN A 194 -23.50 5.44 6.59
CA GLN A 194 -23.18 4.16 7.23
C GLN A 194 -23.21 2.99 6.22
N GLY A 195 -24.07 3.04 5.21
CA GLY A 195 -24.12 2.01 4.16
C GLY A 195 -22.96 2.01 3.17
N LYS A 196 -22.11 3.05 3.15
CA LYS A 196 -21.08 3.24 2.11
C LYS A 196 -19.72 3.73 2.59
N SER A 197 -19.53 3.95 3.89
CA SER A 197 -18.24 4.47 4.39
C SER A 197 -17.72 3.64 5.54
N SER A 198 -16.56 3.02 5.34
CA SER A 198 -15.90 2.27 6.40
C SER A 198 -15.42 3.17 7.55
N ILE A 199 -15.05 4.43 7.25
CA ILE A 199 -14.68 5.44 8.25
C ILE A 199 -15.87 5.77 9.16
N ALA A 200 -17.08 5.87 8.61
CA ALA A 200 -18.29 6.03 9.42
C ALA A 200 -18.63 4.78 10.25
N ASN A 201 -18.34 3.59 9.72
CA ASN A 201 -18.61 2.31 10.39
C ASN A 201 -17.73 2.06 11.60
N ILE A 202 -16.49 2.54 11.58
CA ILE A 202 -15.53 2.36 12.69
C ILE A 202 -15.57 3.48 13.72
N MET A 203 -16.37 4.53 13.51
CA MET A 203 -16.51 5.60 14.50
C MET A 203 -17.41 5.15 15.66
N THR A 204 -16.85 5.12 16.88
CA THR A 204 -17.56 4.74 18.10
C THR A 204 -18.01 5.99 18.85
N PRO A 205 -19.32 6.32 18.84
CA PRO A 205 -19.81 7.48 19.57
C PRO A 205 -19.70 7.23 21.08
N PRO A 206 -19.14 8.17 21.87
CA PRO A 206 -19.05 8.05 23.32
C PRO A 206 -20.40 8.41 23.96
N LEU A 207 -21.49 7.73 23.55
CA LEU A 207 -22.85 8.01 23.99
C LEU A 207 -23.38 6.87 24.85
N ALA A 208 -24.12 7.21 25.90
CA ALA A 208 -24.79 6.25 26.77
C ALA A 208 -26.24 6.00 26.33
N ASP A 209 -26.76 4.82 26.66
CA ASP A 209 -28.18 4.48 26.70
C ASP A 209 -28.97 4.89 25.44
N ALA A 210 -30.02 5.71 25.62
CA ALA A 210 -30.92 6.14 24.58
C ALA A 210 -30.22 6.93 23.47
N ALA A 211 -29.18 7.71 23.80
CA ALA A 211 -28.44 8.50 22.82
C ALA A 211 -27.64 7.62 21.84
N LEU A 212 -27.28 6.41 22.25
CA LEU A 212 -26.56 5.43 21.42
C LEU A 212 -27.48 4.63 20.48
N SER A 213 -28.80 4.63 20.75
CA SER A 213 -29.75 3.69 20.13
C SER A 213 -29.86 3.82 18.61
N ASN A 214 -29.84 5.04 18.07
CA ASN A 214 -29.94 5.21 16.61
C ASN A 214 -28.70 4.65 15.89
N TRP A 215 -27.51 4.98 16.38
CA TRP A 215 -26.25 4.46 15.83
C TRP A 215 -26.19 2.94 15.88
N MET A 216 -26.62 2.31 16.98
CA MET A 216 -26.71 0.85 17.08
C MET A 216 -27.60 0.23 16.00
N SER A 217 -28.65 0.94 15.58
CA SER A 217 -29.58 0.46 14.55
C SER A 217 -29.07 0.66 13.12
N ILE A 218 -28.28 1.71 12.86
CA ILE A 218 -27.89 2.09 11.49
C ILE A 218 -26.45 1.71 11.12
N ASN A 219 -25.55 1.59 12.10
CA ASN A 219 -24.17 1.17 11.83
C ASN A 219 -24.17 -0.33 11.49
N PRO A 220 -23.72 -0.73 10.28
CA PRO A 220 -23.86 -2.09 9.81
C PRO A 220 -22.78 -3.03 10.37
N PHE A 221 -21.81 -2.53 11.13
CA PHE A 221 -20.61 -3.27 11.51
C PHE A 221 -20.37 -3.29 13.04
N LEU A 222 -19.89 -2.21 13.66
CA LEU A 222 -19.41 -2.22 15.05
C LEU A 222 -20.45 -2.76 16.07
N PRO A 223 -21.72 -2.30 16.06
CA PRO A 223 -22.72 -2.85 16.97
C PRO A 223 -22.95 -4.35 16.80
N LYS A 224 -22.74 -4.88 15.59
CA LYS A 224 -22.95 -6.30 15.27
C LYS A 224 -21.78 -7.15 15.76
N VAL A 225 -20.55 -6.76 15.43
CA VAL A 225 -19.36 -7.53 15.84
C VAL A 225 -19.13 -7.48 17.36
N ASN A 226 -19.50 -6.37 18.01
CA ASN A 226 -19.47 -6.29 19.47
C ASN A 226 -20.72 -6.90 20.13
N ASN A 227 -21.67 -7.46 19.37
CA ASN A 227 -22.94 -8.01 19.88
C ASN A 227 -23.70 -7.03 20.81
N LEU A 228 -23.66 -5.73 20.51
CA LEU A 228 -24.29 -4.66 21.32
C LEU A 228 -25.79 -4.48 21.04
N GLN A 229 -26.29 -5.09 19.96
CA GLN A 229 -27.67 -4.90 19.52
C GLN A 229 -28.67 -5.45 20.54
N ASN A 230 -29.73 -4.69 20.80
CA ASN A 230 -30.89 -5.22 21.51
C ASN A 230 -31.79 -6.00 20.55
N CYS A 231 -31.70 -7.32 20.59
CA CYS A 231 -32.48 -8.17 19.68
C CYS A 231 -33.98 -8.26 20.02
N GLY A 232 -34.41 -7.92 21.24
CA GLY A 232 -35.82 -8.05 21.63
C GLY A 232 -36.40 -9.44 21.30
N THR A 233 -37.39 -9.49 20.40
CA THR A 233 -38.00 -10.72 19.90
C THR A 233 -37.48 -11.17 18.52
N ASP A 234 -36.46 -10.51 17.97
CA ASP A 234 -35.84 -10.89 16.69
C ASP A 234 -34.96 -12.15 16.89
N ALA A 235 -35.52 -13.28 16.46
CA ALA A 235 -34.86 -14.57 16.53
C ALA A 235 -33.60 -14.64 15.65
N LYS A 236 -33.56 -13.92 14.52
CA LYS A 236 -32.39 -13.89 13.65
C LYS A 236 -31.26 -13.10 14.30
N CYS A 237 -31.55 -11.92 14.84
CA CYS A 237 -30.57 -11.14 15.60
C CYS A 237 -29.96 -11.96 16.75
N THR A 238 -30.82 -12.66 17.50
CA THR A 238 -30.38 -13.51 18.62
C THR A 238 -29.49 -14.66 18.13
N ALA A 239 -29.88 -15.33 17.04
CA ALA A 239 -29.09 -16.41 16.46
C ALA A 239 -27.74 -15.91 15.91
N ASP A 240 -27.73 -14.75 15.26
CA ASP A 240 -26.50 -14.11 14.76
C ASP A 240 -25.54 -13.78 15.91
N GLN A 241 -26.03 -13.25 17.04
CA GLN A 241 -25.19 -12.99 18.22
C GLN A 241 -24.55 -14.26 18.78
N VAL A 242 -25.35 -15.33 18.91
CA VAL A 242 -24.86 -16.64 19.36
C VAL A 242 -23.81 -17.19 18.41
N ARG A 243 -24.03 -17.07 17.09
CA ARG A 243 -23.10 -17.51 16.06
C ARG A 243 -21.77 -16.77 16.13
N ARG A 244 -21.78 -15.42 16.19
CA ARG A 244 -20.55 -14.61 16.32
C ARG A 244 -19.72 -15.03 17.52
N LYS A 245 -20.39 -15.18 18.68
CA LYS A 245 -19.75 -15.66 19.90
C LYS A 245 -19.13 -17.05 19.72
N ALA A 246 -19.90 -18.00 19.19
CA ALA A 246 -19.44 -19.36 18.95
C ALA A 246 -18.26 -19.41 17.96
N ASN A 247 -18.23 -18.51 16.98
CA ASN A 247 -17.17 -18.45 15.99
C ASN A 247 -15.90 -17.80 16.54
N PHE A 248 -16.00 -16.70 17.29
CA PHE A 248 -14.83 -16.01 17.85
C PHE A 248 -14.05 -16.92 18.81
N VAL A 249 -14.75 -17.70 19.65
CA VAL A 249 -14.11 -18.61 20.61
C VAL A 249 -13.50 -19.87 19.99
N LYS A 250 -13.62 -20.07 18.66
CA LYS A 250 -12.90 -21.15 17.94
C LYS A 250 -11.41 -20.87 17.81
N LEU A 251 -11.00 -19.60 17.88
CA LEU A 251 -9.60 -19.20 17.77
C LEU A 251 -8.77 -19.90 18.86
N LYS A 252 -7.60 -20.44 18.50
CA LYS A 252 -6.62 -20.89 19.48
C LYS A 252 -5.97 -19.69 20.17
N ALA A 253 -5.69 -18.64 19.40
CA ALA A 253 -5.12 -17.41 19.90
C ALA A 253 -5.60 -16.17 19.13
N ALA A 254 -5.79 -15.06 19.83
CA ALA A 254 -6.07 -13.74 19.28
C ALA A 254 -5.10 -12.73 19.90
N HIS A 255 -4.26 -12.13 19.06
CA HIS A 255 -3.24 -11.16 19.44
C HIS A 255 -3.65 -9.78 18.95
N PHE A 256 -3.76 -8.83 19.86
CA PHE A 256 -4.06 -7.43 19.56
C PHE A 256 -2.84 -6.57 19.91
N PHE A 257 -2.28 -5.92 18.90
CA PHE A 257 -1.12 -5.05 19.03
C PHE A 257 -1.51 -3.58 18.89
N ALA A 258 -1.01 -2.75 19.80
CA ALA A 258 -1.16 -1.31 19.77
C ALA A 258 0.11 -0.62 20.23
N SER A 259 0.20 0.68 19.96
CA SER A 259 1.30 1.53 20.38
C SER A 259 0.76 2.88 20.84
N PRO A 260 1.19 3.41 22.00
CA PRO A 260 0.88 4.77 22.40
C PRO A 260 1.38 5.85 21.42
N GLN A 261 2.30 5.49 20.53
CA GLN A 261 2.88 6.34 19.49
C GLN A 261 2.22 6.14 18.11
N ASP A 262 1.10 5.40 18.04
CA ASP A 262 0.30 5.34 16.83
C ASP A 262 -0.18 6.74 16.44
N ASP A 263 0.11 7.15 15.21
CA ASP A 263 -0.11 8.49 14.68
C ASP A 263 -1.29 8.55 13.69
N VAL A 264 -2.09 7.48 13.62
CA VAL A 264 -3.28 7.38 12.76
C VAL A 264 -4.52 6.96 13.55
N GLN A 265 -4.38 6.02 14.50
CA GLN A 265 -5.49 5.50 15.30
C GLN A 265 -5.70 6.32 16.57
N ALA A 266 -6.96 6.64 16.86
CA ALA A 266 -7.33 7.30 18.10
C ALA A 266 -8.70 6.85 18.63
N PRO A 267 -8.81 6.49 19.92
CA PRO A 267 -7.68 6.33 20.84
C PRO A 267 -6.88 5.08 20.46
N TRP A 268 -5.54 5.10 20.61
CA TRP A 268 -4.72 3.91 20.31
C TRP A 268 -5.12 2.68 21.13
N GLN A 269 -5.71 2.90 22.31
CA GLN A 269 -6.23 1.84 23.18
C GLN A 269 -7.39 1.08 22.53
N SER A 270 -8.07 1.63 21.51
CA SER A 270 -9.06 0.90 20.74
C SER A 270 -8.47 -0.32 20.04
N CYS A 271 -7.20 -0.26 19.66
CA CYS A 271 -6.48 -1.38 19.07
C CYS A 271 -6.28 -2.55 20.04
N VAL A 272 -6.36 -2.28 21.34
CA VAL A 272 -6.39 -3.28 22.41
C VAL A 272 -7.74 -3.28 23.14
N LEU A 273 -8.81 -2.98 22.39
CA LEU A 273 -10.20 -3.14 22.81
C LEU A 273 -10.64 -2.22 23.97
N GLY A 274 -9.92 -1.13 24.22
CA GLY A 274 -10.38 -0.02 25.06
C GLY A 274 -11.30 0.94 24.30
N LYS A 275 -11.92 1.88 25.01
CA LYS A 275 -12.70 2.99 24.42
C LYS A 275 -12.87 4.13 25.41
N TYR A 276 -13.31 5.30 24.96
CA TYR A 276 -13.63 6.40 25.85
C TYR A 276 -14.89 6.13 26.69
N THR A 277 -14.96 6.75 27.87
CA THR A 277 -16.19 6.88 28.68
C THR A 277 -17.30 7.54 27.88
N THR A 278 -18.54 7.34 28.31
CA THR A 278 -19.72 7.86 27.62
C THR A 278 -20.29 9.12 28.25
N VAL A 279 -21.01 9.91 27.46
CA VAL A 279 -21.83 11.06 27.86
C VAL A 279 -23.30 10.84 27.50
N ALA A 280 -24.20 11.63 28.10
CA ALA A 280 -25.64 11.37 28.00
C ALA A 280 -26.28 11.86 26.69
N SER A 281 -25.63 12.76 25.95
CA SER A 281 -26.13 13.32 24.69
C SER A 281 -25.00 13.77 23.77
N VAL A 282 -25.33 14.01 22.50
CA VAL A 282 -24.38 14.54 21.51
C VAL A 282 -23.80 15.89 21.96
N ASP A 283 -24.63 16.81 22.47
CA ASP A 283 -24.17 18.13 22.96
C ASP A 283 -23.17 18.02 24.13
N GLU A 284 -23.29 16.97 24.94
CA GLU A 284 -22.34 16.73 26.03
C GLU A 284 -20.95 16.32 25.53
N ILE A 285 -20.80 15.87 24.29
CA ILE A 285 -19.48 15.55 23.70
C ILE A 285 -18.60 16.80 23.68
N GLU A 286 -19.16 17.95 23.31
CA GLU A 286 -18.40 19.20 23.27
C GLU A 286 -18.20 19.78 24.67
N THR A 287 -19.27 19.83 25.47
CA THR A 287 -19.21 20.49 26.79
C THR A 287 -18.44 19.69 27.85
N LYS A 288 -18.35 18.36 27.71
CA LYS A 288 -17.61 17.45 28.60
C LYS A 288 -16.43 16.78 27.91
N PHE A 289 -15.95 17.31 26.78
CA PHE A 289 -14.85 16.72 26.02
C PHE A 289 -13.62 16.41 26.88
N ALA A 290 -13.24 17.34 27.76
CA ALA A 290 -12.08 17.20 28.63
C ALA A 290 -12.25 16.15 29.76
N ASP A 291 -13.49 15.74 30.06
CA ASP A 291 -13.81 14.77 31.10
C ASP A 291 -13.75 13.33 30.58
N LEU A 292 -13.66 13.14 29.25
CA LEU A 292 -13.59 11.82 28.63
C LEU A 292 -12.28 11.12 29.02
N THR A 293 -12.41 9.91 29.57
CA THR A 293 -11.28 9.07 29.99
C THR A 293 -11.35 7.70 29.33
N ILE A 294 -10.24 6.96 29.32
CA ILE A 294 -10.22 5.63 28.71
C ILE A 294 -10.73 4.58 29.69
N VAL A 295 -11.66 3.78 29.19
CA VAL A 295 -12.10 2.51 29.78
C VAL A 295 -11.27 1.40 29.14
N GLY A 296 -10.51 0.67 29.97
CA GLY A 296 -9.74 -0.49 29.51
C GLY A 296 -10.66 -1.66 29.14
N MET A 297 -10.18 -2.55 28.27
CA MET A 297 -10.97 -3.69 27.74
C MET A 297 -11.76 -4.45 28.81
N LYS A 298 -11.14 -4.78 29.95
CA LYS A 298 -11.79 -5.60 31.00
C LYS A 298 -12.96 -4.93 31.70
N ASP A 299 -13.06 -3.61 31.58
CA ASP A 299 -14.13 -2.79 32.19
C ASP A 299 -15.21 -2.40 31.15
N THR A 300 -15.07 -2.85 29.90
CA THR A 300 -16.09 -2.67 28.86
C THR A 300 -17.22 -3.70 28.98
N VAL A 301 -18.44 -3.32 28.59
CA VAL A 301 -19.60 -4.24 28.58
C VAL A 301 -19.35 -5.46 27.69
N GLU A 302 -18.63 -5.28 26.58
CA GLU A 302 -18.19 -6.35 25.69
C GLU A 302 -17.46 -7.48 26.43
N TYR A 303 -16.60 -7.12 27.38
CA TYR A 303 -15.86 -8.07 28.20
C TYR A 303 -16.66 -8.52 29.42
N THR A 304 -17.24 -7.61 30.20
CA THR A 304 -17.90 -7.97 31.47
C THR A 304 -19.04 -8.95 31.26
N ASP A 305 -19.81 -8.72 30.20
CA ASP A 305 -20.99 -9.49 29.83
C ASP A 305 -20.65 -10.59 28.81
N ASP A 306 -19.39 -10.66 28.38
CA ASP A 306 -18.85 -11.65 27.45
C ASP A 306 -19.67 -11.75 26.14
N LEU A 307 -20.03 -10.61 25.57
CA LEU A 307 -21.05 -10.48 24.52
C LEU A 307 -20.73 -11.33 23.27
N TYR A 308 -19.46 -11.37 22.87
CA TYR A 308 -18.98 -12.15 21.72
C TYR A 308 -17.89 -13.17 22.09
N GLY A 309 -17.73 -13.48 23.39
CA GLY A 309 -16.79 -14.51 23.84
C GLY A 309 -15.37 -14.01 24.15
N LEU A 310 -15.16 -12.69 24.22
CA LEU A 310 -13.86 -12.10 24.54
C LEU A 310 -13.32 -12.55 25.91
N LYS A 311 -14.15 -12.51 26.94
CA LYS A 311 -13.79 -12.94 28.30
C LYS A 311 -13.64 -14.45 28.38
N THR A 312 -14.46 -15.19 27.62
CA THR A 312 -14.29 -16.64 27.45
C THR A 312 -12.91 -16.97 26.87
N LEU A 313 -12.49 -16.30 25.79
CA LEU A 313 -11.20 -16.50 25.16
C LEU A 313 -10.03 -16.10 26.08
N ASP A 314 -10.15 -14.96 26.79
CA ASP A 314 -9.16 -14.51 27.79
C ASP A 314 -8.99 -15.52 28.92
N THR A 315 -10.10 -16.01 29.49
CA THR A 315 -10.07 -16.99 30.59
C THR A 315 -9.49 -18.33 30.14
N ALA A 316 -9.66 -18.69 28.87
CA ALA A 316 -9.04 -19.86 28.26
C ALA A 316 -7.54 -19.69 27.94
N GLY A 317 -7.00 -18.47 28.11
CA GLY A 317 -5.60 -18.15 27.81
C GLY A 317 -5.30 -17.91 26.33
N GLY A 318 -6.34 -17.75 25.50
CA GLY A 318 -6.21 -17.52 24.06
C GLY A 318 -6.25 -16.04 23.66
N LEU A 319 -6.47 -15.10 24.58
CA LEU A 319 -6.42 -13.66 24.28
C LEU A 319 -5.09 -13.07 24.74
N HIS A 320 -4.43 -12.32 23.85
CA HIS A 320 -3.15 -11.68 24.12
C HIS A 320 -3.17 -10.21 23.71
N ILE A 321 -2.91 -9.33 24.68
CA ILE A 321 -2.86 -7.87 24.49
C ILE A 321 -1.40 -7.43 24.52
N HIS A 322 -0.97 -6.72 23.49
CA HIS A 322 0.41 -6.28 23.29
C HIS A 322 0.46 -4.77 23.11
N GLU A 323 0.98 -4.07 24.11
CA GLU A 323 1.27 -2.64 24.05
C GLU A 323 2.76 -2.45 23.79
N VAL A 324 3.10 -2.10 22.56
CA VAL A 324 4.49 -1.97 22.10
C VAL A 324 4.81 -0.50 21.94
N ALA A 325 5.81 -0.02 22.69
CA ALA A 325 6.23 1.37 22.63
C ALA A 325 6.96 1.71 21.32
N ASP A 326 6.91 2.97 20.94
CA ASP A 326 7.70 3.58 19.86
C ASP A 326 7.44 3.00 18.46
N VAL A 327 6.26 2.42 18.24
CA VAL A 327 5.83 1.91 16.93
C VAL A 327 4.75 2.83 16.32
N PRO A 328 5.08 3.72 15.37
CA PRO A 328 4.07 4.48 14.62
C PRO A 328 3.29 3.59 13.64
N HIS A 329 2.15 4.07 13.15
CA HIS A 329 1.10 3.23 12.57
C HIS A 329 1.54 2.32 11.41
N ASN A 330 2.38 2.83 10.52
CA ASN A 330 2.82 2.06 9.35
C ASN A 330 4.12 1.26 9.60
N CYS A 331 4.79 1.47 10.74
CA CYS A 331 6.00 0.71 11.07
C CYS A 331 5.72 -0.78 11.35
N TRP A 332 4.46 -1.13 11.66
CA TRP A 332 3.98 -2.50 11.69
C TRP A 332 4.18 -3.25 10.36
N LEU A 333 4.27 -2.54 9.22
CA LEU A 333 4.34 -3.13 7.89
C LEU A 333 5.67 -2.90 7.17
N PHE A 334 6.27 -1.72 7.31
CA PHE A 334 7.49 -1.31 6.61
C PHE A 334 8.16 -0.13 7.29
N ASP A 335 9.41 0.16 6.92
CA ASP A 335 10.13 1.32 7.46
C ASP A 335 9.32 2.61 7.30
N TYR A 336 9.13 3.36 8.39
CA TYR A 336 8.21 4.49 8.42
C TYR A 336 8.79 5.63 9.27
N THR A 337 8.46 6.88 8.97
CA THR A 337 8.81 8.02 9.83
C THR A 337 7.53 8.54 10.47
N SER A 338 7.51 8.60 11.80
CA SER A 338 6.32 9.01 12.55
C SER A 338 5.89 10.42 12.16
N LEU A 339 4.59 10.63 11.92
CA LEU A 339 4.00 11.94 11.69
C LEU A 339 4.01 12.80 12.95
N ALA A 340 3.88 12.17 14.12
CA ALA A 340 3.80 12.86 15.40
C ALA A 340 5.16 13.39 15.87
N THR A 341 6.23 12.61 15.66
CA THR A 341 7.55 12.91 16.22
C THR A 341 8.63 13.17 15.18
N ASN A 342 8.36 12.87 13.90
CA ASN A 342 9.33 12.87 12.81
C ASN A 342 10.55 11.96 13.07
N VAL A 343 10.38 10.94 13.91
CA VAL A 343 11.40 9.93 14.22
C VAL A 343 11.25 8.73 13.28
N PRO A 344 12.33 8.28 12.62
CA PRO A 344 12.31 7.05 11.83
C PRO A 344 12.13 5.80 12.71
N CYS A 345 11.25 4.91 12.29
CA CYS A 345 11.05 3.57 12.81
C CYS A 345 11.42 2.52 11.75
N LYS A 346 12.13 1.49 12.17
CA LYS A 346 12.54 0.37 11.32
C LYS A 346 11.60 -0.81 11.56
N HIS A 347 11.04 -1.36 10.48
CA HIS A 347 10.07 -2.45 10.57
C HIS A 347 10.71 -3.76 11.03
N ALA A 348 11.89 -4.10 10.50
CA ALA A 348 12.50 -5.41 10.77
C ALA A 348 12.67 -5.73 12.27
N PRO A 349 13.17 -4.81 13.13
CA PRO A 349 13.21 -5.04 14.57
C PRO A 349 11.84 -5.28 15.21
N VAL A 350 10.82 -4.52 14.83
CA VAL A 350 9.44 -4.66 15.35
C VAL A 350 8.86 -6.02 14.93
N TYR A 351 8.96 -6.34 13.64
CA TYR A 351 8.45 -7.59 13.09
C TYR A 351 9.11 -8.83 13.72
N SER A 352 10.44 -8.84 13.81
CA SER A 352 11.19 -9.98 14.36
C SER A 352 10.93 -10.20 15.85
N ALA A 353 10.69 -9.13 16.62
CA ALA A 353 10.43 -9.24 18.05
C ALA A 353 8.97 -9.62 18.35
N GLU A 354 8.02 -8.99 17.67
CA GLU A 354 6.61 -9.01 18.09
C GLU A 354 5.74 -9.95 17.26
N ILE A 355 5.93 -9.99 15.93
CA ILE A 355 5.00 -10.65 15.01
C ILE A 355 5.51 -12.02 14.57
N TYR A 356 6.76 -12.09 14.11
CA TYR A 356 7.35 -13.31 13.58
C TYR A 356 7.32 -14.51 14.55
N PRO A 357 7.58 -14.36 15.87
CA PRO A 357 7.54 -15.48 16.80
C PRO A 357 6.16 -16.15 16.90
N LEU A 358 5.08 -15.40 16.65
CA LEU A 358 3.70 -15.92 16.67
C LEU A 358 3.37 -16.76 15.43
N LEU A 359 4.11 -16.55 14.34
CA LEU A 359 3.95 -17.28 13.09
C LEU A 359 4.87 -18.51 13.02
N ASN A 360 5.79 -18.68 14.00
CA ASN A 360 6.83 -19.70 14.01
C ASN A 360 6.87 -20.53 15.30
N ILE A 361 5.71 -20.98 15.78
CA ILE A 361 5.65 -21.86 16.95
C ILE A 361 6.05 -23.29 16.54
N ALA A 362 7.37 -23.53 16.45
CA ALA A 362 7.96 -24.83 16.71
C ALA A 362 8.44 -24.84 18.18
N SER A 363 7.66 -25.47 19.07
CA SER A 363 8.03 -25.94 20.42
C SER A 363 9.03 -25.09 21.24
N SER A 364 8.54 -24.24 22.15
CA SER A 364 9.37 -23.62 23.20
C SER A 364 9.50 -24.55 24.43
N GLY A 365 10.43 -25.51 24.35
CA GLY A 365 10.86 -26.33 25.49
C GLY A 365 12.15 -25.81 26.13
N ARG A 366 12.05 -25.29 27.36
CA ARG A 366 13.11 -25.09 28.40
C ARG A 366 14.41 -24.33 28.02
N ARG A 367 14.60 -23.16 28.64
CA ARG A 367 15.93 -22.74 29.14
C ARG A 367 15.98 -22.90 30.67
N SER A 368 16.64 -23.96 31.13
CA SER A 368 17.02 -24.14 32.54
C SER A 368 18.34 -23.41 32.80
N GLY A 369 18.42 -22.73 33.95
CA GLY A 369 19.58 -22.00 34.40
C GLY A 369 20.75 -22.86 34.89
N ARG A 370 21.93 -22.21 34.86
CA ARG A 370 23.02 -22.17 35.84
C ARG A 370 23.49 -23.48 36.50
N ALA A 371 24.74 -23.87 36.18
CA ALA A 371 25.72 -24.34 37.16
C ALA A 371 27.16 -24.17 36.62
N GLU A 372 28.02 -23.54 37.43
CA GLU A 372 29.48 -23.47 37.28
C GLU A 372 30.14 -24.79 37.74
N ALA A 373 31.28 -25.18 37.13
CA ALA A 373 32.53 -25.48 37.85
C ALA A 373 33.68 -26.05 36.97
N LYS A 374 34.82 -25.37 37.07
CA LYS A 374 36.24 -25.82 37.18
C LYS A 374 37.01 -26.48 36.02
N LYS A 375 38.14 -25.83 35.72
CA LYS A 375 39.36 -26.27 34.99
C LYS A 375 40.20 -27.29 35.79
N THR A 376 40.97 -28.15 35.12
CA THR A 376 42.47 -28.28 35.16
C THR A 376 42.98 -29.43 34.24
N PRO A 377 44.29 -29.53 33.88
CA PRO A 377 44.76 -29.86 32.51
C PRO A 377 45.71 -31.08 32.35
N SER A 378 46.00 -31.44 31.06
CA SER A 378 47.27 -32.00 30.49
C SER A 378 47.65 -33.46 30.89
N ASN A 379 48.23 -34.38 30.08
CA ASN A 379 49.13 -34.44 28.90
C ASN A 379 48.91 -35.80 28.14
N ALA A 380 49.01 -35.89 26.79
CA ALA A 380 50.16 -36.35 25.97
C ALA A 380 50.52 -37.87 26.14
N VAL A 381 50.79 -38.78 25.18
CA VAL A 381 51.10 -38.83 23.72
C VAL A 381 50.91 -40.30 23.26
N ALA A 382 50.41 -40.54 22.04
CA ALA A 382 50.73 -41.64 21.08
C ALA A 382 49.60 -41.69 20.03
N ASP A 383 49.77 -41.74 18.72
CA ASP A 383 50.94 -41.90 17.86
C ASP A 383 50.61 -41.31 16.47
N ARG A 384 51.66 -40.83 15.79
CA ARG A 384 51.64 -40.26 14.45
C ARG A 384 51.35 -41.34 13.39
N LEU A 385 50.47 -41.05 12.44
CA LEU A 385 50.65 -41.32 10.99
C LEU A 385 49.35 -40.98 10.23
N LYS A 386 49.35 -39.83 9.53
CA LYS A 386 48.56 -39.45 8.33
C LYS A 386 48.40 -37.94 8.29
N ALA A 387 49.46 -37.25 7.90
CA ALA A 387 49.44 -35.82 7.65
C ALA A 387 50.33 -35.54 6.44
N THR A 388 49.79 -35.73 5.23
CA THR A 388 50.24 -35.06 3.98
C THR A 388 49.28 -35.35 2.80
N GLU A 389 47.97 -35.40 3.03
CA GLU A 389 46.99 -35.51 1.92
C GLU A 389 45.72 -34.67 2.10
N TYR A 390 45.70 -33.77 3.10
CA TYR A 390 44.56 -32.88 3.37
C TYR A 390 44.81 -31.41 3.01
N ALA A 391 46.02 -31.04 2.54
CA ALA A 391 46.40 -29.64 2.35
C ALA A 391 46.14 -29.06 0.95
N PHE A 392 45.81 -29.89 -0.06
CA PHE A 392 45.61 -29.43 -1.44
C PHE A 392 44.14 -29.38 -1.90
N ALA A 393 43.21 -29.94 -1.13
CA ALA A 393 41.77 -29.82 -1.40
C ALA A 393 41.16 -28.53 -0.83
N ASP A 394 41.69 -28.01 0.29
CA ASP A 394 41.21 -26.78 0.93
C ASP A 394 41.56 -25.50 0.15
N ALA A 395 42.67 -25.50 -0.60
CA ALA A 395 43.14 -24.31 -1.32
C ALA A 395 42.26 -23.97 -2.54
N ALA A 396 41.80 -24.98 -3.29
CA ALA A 396 40.94 -24.80 -4.45
C ALA A 396 39.53 -24.32 -4.04
N LEU A 397 38.99 -24.85 -2.93
CA LEU A 397 37.72 -24.42 -2.36
C LEU A 397 37.79 -22.98 -1.81
N TYR A 398 38.93 -22.56 -1.27
CA TYR A 398 39.14 -21.17 -0.83
C TYR A 398 39.21 -20.20 -2.01
N GLU A 399 39.82 -20.61 -3.11
CA GLU A 399 39.96 -19.80 -4.32
C GLU A 399 38.60 -19.63 -5.05
N GLU A 400 37.77 -20.67 -5.04
CA GLU A 400 36.40 -20.64 -5.56
C GLU A 400 35.46 -19.78 -4.69
N LEU A 401 35.59 -19.85 -3.36
CA LEU A 401 34.87 -18.97 -2.43
C LEU A 401 35.23 -17.48 -2.61
N GLU A 402 36.48 -17.18 -2.89
CA GLU A 402 36.93 -15.80 -3.08
C GLU A 402 36.51 -15.25 -4.45
N GLN A 403 36.46 -16.09 -5.49
CA GLN A 403 35.85 -15.74 -6.78
C GLN A 403 34.36 -15.42 -6.63
N LEU A 404 33.61 -16.24 -5.89
CA LEU A 404 32.18 -16.01 -5.62
C LEU A 404 31.94 -14.73 -4.80
N ARG A 405 32.85 -14.36 -3.88
CA ARG A 405 32.76 -13.11 -3.12
C ARG A 405 33.00 -11.88 -3.98
N VAL A 406 33.95 -11.94 -4.91
CA VAL A 406 34.20 -10.86 -5.88
C VAL A 406 33.00 -10.69 -6.81
N GLU A 407 32.40 -11.80 -7.23
CA GLU A 407 31.19 -11.78 -8.07
C GLU A 407 29.97 -11.24 -7.32
N LEU A 408 29.80 -11.60 -6.04
CA LEU A 408 28.76 -11.06 -5.16
C LEU A 408 28.92 -9.55 -4.94
N ALA A 409 30.16 -9.07 -4.73
CA ALA A 409 30.45 -7.65 -4.59
C ALA A 409 30.15 -6.87 -5.88
N SER A 410 30.49 -7.44 -7.04
CA SER A 410 30.14 -6.88 -8.36
C SER A 410 28.63 -6.76 -8.54
N LYS A 411 27.87 -7.82 -8.25
CA LYS A 411 26.40 -7.79 -8.32
C LYS A 411 25.78 -6.82 -7.32
N SER A 412 26.35 -6.67 -6.13
CA SER A 412 25.89 -5.71 -5.12
C SER A 412 26.09 -4.25 -5.58
N MET A 413 27.19 -3.95 -6.28
CA MET A 413 27.38 -2.63 -6.92
C MET A 413 26.36 -2.36 -8.03
N THR A 414 26.03 -3.36 -8.85
CA THR A 414 24.99 -3.23 -9.90
C THR A 414 23.60 -2.99 -9.30
N ILE A 415 23.24 -3.69 -8.23
CA ILE A 415 21.97 -3.48 -7.52
C ILE A 415 21.90 -2.07 -6.92
N HIS A 416 23.02 -1.57 -6.38
CA HIS A 416 23.10 -0.19 -5.89
C HIS A 416 22.93 0.86 -7.00
N ALA A 417 23.54 0.66 -8.17
CA ALA A 417 23.35 1.54 -9.33
C ALA A 417 21.88 1.52 -9.81
N GLN A 418 21.25 0.33 -9.88
CA GLN A 418 19.84 0.20 -10.22
C GLN A 418 18.92 0.84 -9.18
N ARG A 419 19.30 0.81 -7.90
CA ARG A 419 18.57 1.49 -6.82
C ARG A 419 18.61 3.01 -6.95
N GLU A 420 19.74 3.58 -7.38
CA GLU A 420 19.85 5.01 -7.66
C GLU A 420 19.00 5.42 -8.87
N GLU A 421 18.97 4.58 -9.91
CA GLU A 421 18.15 4.81 -11.11
C GLU A 421 16.63 4.73 -10.79
N ILE A 422 16.22 3.79 -9.93
CA ILE A 422 14.84 3.71 -9.41
C ILE A 422 14.51 4.93 -8.54
N ALA A 423 15.45 5.40 -7.71
CA ALA A 423 15.24 6.60 -6.89
C ALA A 423 15.04 7.86 -7.75
N GLU A 424 15.76 7.98 -8.86
CA GLU A 424 15.59 9.07 -9.83
C GLU A 424 14.22 9.00 -10.53
N LEU A 425 13.78 7.80 -10.92
CA LEU A 425 12.44 7.58 -11.49
C LEU A 425 11.32 7.90 -10.48
N CYS A 426 11.48 7.56 -9.21
CA CYS A 426 10.52 7.93 -8.16
C CYS A 426 10.44 9.45 -7.99
N ALA A 427 11.58 10.15 -8.03
CA ALA A 427 11.61 11.62 -7.95
C ALA A 427 10.90 12.28 -9.15
N ASP A 428 10.98 11.68 -10.35
CA ASP A 428 10.26 12.17 -11.53
C ASP A 428 8.75 11.88 -11.46
N ILE A 429 8.34 10.75 -10.89
CA ILE A 429 6.92 10.45 -10.62
C ILE A 429 6.33 11.47 -9.64
N ASP A 430 7.07 11.86 -8.60
CA ASP A 430 6.61 12.88 -7.65
C ASP A 430 6.47 14.26 -8.31
N LYS A 431 7.36 14.62 -9.24
CA LYS A 431 7.19 15.84 -10.06
C LYS A 431 5.92 15.79 -10.92
N LEU A 432 5.60 14.62 -11.50
CA LEU A 432 4.39 14.44 -12.31
C LEU A 432 3.11 14.53 -11.48
N ARG A 433 3.09 13.97 -10.26
CA ARG A 433 1.97 14.11 -9.31
C ARG A 433 1.68 15.58 -8.98
N VAL A 434 2.71 16.38 -8.77
CA VAL A 434 2.54 17.83 -8.54
C VAL A 434 1.93 18.55 -9.76
N VAL A 435 2.24 18.11 -10.98
CA VAL A 435 1.64 18.64 -12.21
C VAL A 435 0.17 18.20 -12.33
N GLU A 436 -0.13 16.93 -12.05
CA GLU A 436 -1.49 16.38 -12.02
C GLU A 436 -2.40 17.17 -11.05
N ASP A 437 -1.92 17.43 -9.83
CA ASP A 437 -2.63 18.24 -8.84
C ASP A 437 -2.90 19.68 -9.31
N LYS A 438 -1.97 20.26 -10.08
CA LYS A 438 -2.15 21.60 -10.67
C LYS A 438 -3.20 21.56 -11.79
N VAL A 439 -3.21 20.52 -12.61
CA VAL A 439 -4.21 20.32 -13.68
C VAL A 439 -5.60 20.12 -13.08
N MET A 440 -5.73 19.30 -12.04
CA MET A 440 -7.00 19.04 -11.36
C MET A 440 -7.59 20.31 -10.73
N ARG A 441 -6.76 21.12 -10.05
CA ARG A 441 -7.17 22.43 -9.52
C ARG A 441 -7.64 23.38 -10.62
N LYS A 442 -6.96 23.42 -11.76
CA LYS A 442 -7.37 24.25 -12.91
C LYS A 442 -8.67 23.76 -13.55
N LYS A 443 -8.87 22.44 -13.67
CA LYS A 443 -10.11 21.84 -14.17
C LYS A 443 -11.31 22.19 -13.30
N HIS A 444 -11.13 22.17 -11.98
CA HIS A 444 -12.15 22.60 -11.02
C HIS A 444 -12.52 24.08 -11.20
N LYS A 445 -11.51 24.96 -11.33
CA LYS A 445 -11.72 26.40 -11.60
C LYS A 445 -12.48 26.65 -12.91
N ILE A 446 -12.21 25.88 -13.98
CA ILE A 446 -12.95 25.96 -15.25
C ILE A 446 -14.41 25.55 -15.07
N SER A 447 -14.68 24.51 -14.29
CA SER A 447 -16.05 24.07 -13.99
C SER A 447 -16.84 25.17 -13.29
N LEU A 448 -16.24 25.79 -12.27
CA LEU A 448 -16.85 26.90 -11.53
C LEU A 448 -17.15 28.11 -12.44
N LEU A 449 -16.21 28.47 -13.33
CA LEU A 449 -16.39 29.55 -14.29
C LEU A 449 -17.49 29.25 -15.31
N ARG A 450 -17.63 27.99 -15.74
CA ARG A 450 -18.73 27.56 -16.65
C ARG A 450 -20.09 27.66 -15.97
N GLU A 451 -20.17 27.28 -14.70
CA GLU A 451 -21.40 27.40 -13.92
C GLU A 451 -21.79 28.87 -13.72
N GLN A 452 -20.83 29.74 -13.40
CA GLN A 452 -21.06 31.18 -13.31
C GLN A 452 -21.53 31.79 -14.64
N LEU A 453 -20.94 31.39 -15.76
CA LEU A 453 -21.37 31.83 -17.09
C LEU A 453 -22.80 31.38 -17.42
N SER A 454 -23.15 30.14 -17.05
CA SER A 454 -24.51 29.61 -17.26
C SER A 454 -25.55 30.37 -16.41
N ARG A 455 -25.22 30.72 -15.15
CA ARG A 455 -26.10 31.54 -14.30
C ARG A 455 -26.30 32.94 -14.89
N GLN A 456 -25.23 33.59 -15.35
CA GLN A 456 -25.33 34.90 -16.01
C GLN A 456 -26.14 34.86 -17.32
N GLN A 457 -26.07 33.76 -18.06
CA GLN A 457 -26.91 33.57 -19.26
C GLN A 457 -28.39 33.42 -18.90
N ALA A 458 -28.72 32.69 -17.83
CA ALA A 458 -30.09 32.55 -17.34
C ALA A 458 -30.67 33.90 -16.87
N GLU A 459 -29.91 34.66 -16.06
CA GLU A 459 -30.30 36.00 -15.61
C GLU A 459 -30.53 36.97 -16.78
N LYS A 460 -29.72 36.88 -17.84
CA LYS A 460 -29.91 37.69 -19.06
C LYS A 460 -31.20 37.34 -19.79
N VAL A 461 -31.56 36.06 -19.88
CA VAL A 461 -32.82 35.61 -20.53
C VAL A 461 -34.03 36.09 -19.75
N GLU A 462 -34.01 35.98 -18.42
CA GLU A 462 -35.08 36.51 -17.55
C GLU A 462 -35.25 38.03 -17.72
N MET A 463 -34.13 38.77 -17.81
CA MET A 463 -34.16 40.21 -18.02
C MET A 463 -34.75 40.60 -19.38
N VAL A 464 -34.42 39.86 -20.45
CA VAL A 464 -35.01 40.08 -21.79
C VAL A 464 -36.52 39.83 -21.77
N HIS A 465 -36.97 38.76 -21.12
CA HIS A 465 -38.39 38.43 -21.01
C HIS A 465 -39.17 39.49 -20.21
N SER A 466 -38.58 40.01 -19.13
CA SER A 466 -39.15 41.13 -18.37
C SER A 466 -39.25 42.40 -19.23
N ASN A 467 -38.28 42.66 -20.09
CA ASN A 467 -38.30 43.81 -21.01
C ASN A 467 -39.36 43.67 -22.11
N GLU A 468 -39.53 42.48 -22.68
CA GLU A 468 -40.61 42.20 -23.64
C GLU A 468 -41.98 42.45 -23.00
N THR A 469 -42.18 41.97 -21.77
CA THR A 469 -43.42 42.18 -21.01
C THR A 469 -43.70 43.67 -20.75
N LEU A 470 -42.65 44.47 -20.50
CA LEU A 470 -42.75 45.92 -20.32
C LEU A 470 -43.08 46.65 -21.63
N ALA A 471 -42.48 46.22 -22.75
CA ALA A 471 -42.75 46.78 -24.07
C ALA A 471 -44.20 46.51 -24.51
N GLU A 472 -44.73 45.32 -24.27
CA GLU A 472 -46.13 44.98 -24.55
C GLU A 472 -47.11 45.87 -23.77
N LYS A 473 -46.84 46.10 -22.47
CA LYS A 473 -47.64 47.02 -21.65
C LYS A 473 -47.60 48.46 -22.15
N TYR A 474 -46.44 48.91 -22.65
CA TYR A 474 -46.30 50.24 -23.21
C TYR A 474 -47.14 50.42 -24.49
N VAL A 475 -47.12 49.42 -25.38
CA VAL A 475 -47.95 49.42 -26.60
C VAL A 475 -49.44 49.43 -26.25
N GLN A 476 -49.89 48.62 -25.29
CA GLN A 476 -51.29 48.63 -24.83
C GLN A 476 -51.71 50.00 -24.30
N LEU A 477 -50.89 50.64 -23.47
CA LEU A 477 -51.16 51.99 -22.95
C LEU A 477 -51.20 53.03 -24.08
N GLN A 478 -50.37 52.87 -25.11
CA GLN A 478 -50.35 53.75 -26.27
C GLN A 478 -51.60 53.61 -27.13
N GLU A 479 -52.09 52.39 -27.34
CA GLU A 479 -53.36 52.10 -28.03
C GLU A 479 -54.57 52.65 -27.25
N GLU A 480 -54.58 52.47 -25.93
CA GLU A 480 -55.64 52.99 -25.05
C GLU A 480 -55.66 54.52 -25.02
N ALA A 481 -54.48 55.16 -24.97
CA ALA A 481 -54.35 56.61 -25.11
C ALA A 481 -54.76 57.11 -26.50
N GLN A 482 -54.54 56.32 -27.56
CA GLN A 482 -54.99 56.67 -28.91
C GLN A 482 -56.52 56.56 -29.05
N PHE A 483 -57.12 55.49 -28.51
CA PHE A 483 -58.57 55.31 -28.47
C PHE A 483 -59.30 56.47 -27.75
N LEU A 484 -58.74 56.93 -26.61
CA LEU A 484 -59.28 58.09 -25.90
C LEU A 484 -59.14 59.41 -26.68
N ARG A 485 -58.09 59.55 -27.52
CA ARG A 485 -57.93 60.70 -28.41
C ARG A 485 -58.95 60.70 -29.54
N ASP A 486 -59.31 59.53 -30.06
CA ASP A 486 -60.26 59.38 -31.16
C ASP A 486 -61.71 59.63 -30.72
N ILE A 487 -62.10 59.27 -29.48
CA ILE A 487 -63.40 59.65 -28.87
C ILE A 487 -63.55 61.17 -28.77
N ASN A 488 -62.45 61.90 -28.62
CA ASN A 488 -62.44 63.36 -28.44
C ASN A 488 -62.66 64.16 -29.74
N LEU A 489 -62.77 63.49 -30.89
CA LEU A 489 -63.03 64.11 -32.20
C LEU A 489 -64.52 64.14 -32.60
N GLU A 490 -65.40 63.37 -31.92
CA GLU A 490 -66.81 63.25 -32.32
C GLU A 490 -67.81 64.06 -31.48
N ASP A 491 -67.44 64.61 -30.33
CA ASP A 491 -68.40 65.34 -29.48
C ASP A 491 -68.28 66.86 -29.56
N ALA A 492 -68.94 67.44 -30.55
CA ALA A 492 -69.02 68.89 -30.79
C ALA A 492 -70.01 69.62 -29.86
N SER A 493 -70.33 69.08 -28.68
CA SER A 493 -71.34 69.67 -27.76
C SER A 493 -70.86 70.02 -26.34
N ALA A 494 -69.61 69.72 -25.96
CA ALA A 494 -69.10 69.97 -24.60
C ALA A 494 -68.90 71.48 -24.28
N LYS A 495 -69.33 71.87 -23.07
CA LYS A 495 -69.23 73.25 -22.54
C LYS A 495 -67.80 73.58 -22.10
N ASP A 496 -67.42 74.86 -22.15
CA ASP A 496 -66.04 75.35 -21.99
C ASP A 496 -65.30 74.91 -20.71
N GLU A 497 -66.00 74.55 -19.64
CA GLU A 497 -65.42 74.09 -18.38
C GLU A 497 -64.93 72.63 -18.44
N GLU A 498 -65.64 71.75 -19.17
CA GLU A 498 -65.18 70.38 -19.47
C GLU A 498 -63.98 70.40 -20.40
N ARG A 499 -63.95 71.32 -21.37
CA ARG A 499 -62.78 71.52 -22.24
C ARG A 499 -61.53 71.93 -21.46
N LEU A 500 -61.68 72.74 -20.41
CA LEU A 500 -60.56 73.16 -19.57
C LEU A 500 -60.00 71.98 -18.75
N GLN A 501 -60.88 71.18 -18.13
CA GLN A 501 -60.47 69.98 -17.39
C GLN A 501 -59.83 68.92 -18.29
N GLN A 502 -60.34 68.76 -19.51
CA GLN A 502 -59.73 67.90 -20.53
C GLN A 502 -58.35 68.40 -20.97
N LEU A 503 -58.17 69.73 -21.14
CA LEU A 503 -56.88 70.33 -21.45
C LEU A 503 -55.85 70.11 -20.34
N GLU A 504 -56.23 70.25 -19.07
CA GLU A 504 -55.35 69.96 -17.93
C GLU A 504 -54.99 68.47 -17.86
N LEU A 505 -55.95 67.57 -18.11
CA LEU A 505 -55.68 66.13 -18.16
C LEU A 505 -54.70 65.77 -19.27
N VAL A 506 -54.88 66.34 -20.47
CA VAL A 506 -53.96 66.13 -21.62
C VAL A 506 -52.56 66.66 -21.31
N GLN A 507 -52.45 67.81 -20.63
CA GLN A 507 -51.15 68.35 -20.21
C GLN A 507 -50.45 67.44 -19.19
N ASN A 508 -51.18 66.93 -18.20
CA ASN A 508 -50.63 66.02 -17.20
C ASN A 508 -50.21 64.67 -17.81
N LEU A 509 -51.01 64.11 -18.73
CA LEU A 509 -50.66 62.88 -19.44
C LEU A 509 -49.41 63.08 -20.31
N ARG A 510 -49.29 64.21 -20.98
CA ARG A 510 -48.10 64.53 -21.80
C ARG A 510 -46.84 64.73 -20.96
N ALA A 511 -46.96 65.35 -19.78
CA ALA A 511 -45.84 65.46 -18.85
C ALA A 511 -45.38 64.09 -18.33
N ARG A 512 -46.32 63.18 -18.09
CA ARG A 512 -46.02 61.81 -17.66
C ARG A 512 -45.42 60.96 -18.78
N GLU A 513 -45.87 61.14 -20.01
CA GLU A 513 -45.29 60.51 -21.21
C GLU A 513 -43.83 60.93 -21.39
N LEU A 514 -43.51 62.23 -21.26
CA LEU A 514 -42.14 62.74 -21.32
C LEU A 514 -41.25 62.17 -20.20
N ALA A 515 -41.76 62.10 -18.97
CA ALA A 515 -40.99 61.54 -17.85
C ALA A 515 -40.67 60.05 -18.05
N LEU A 516 -41.63 59.28 -18.58
CA LEU A 516 -41.42 57.86 -18.91
C LEU A 516 -40.43 57.69 -20.07
N GLN A 517 -40.47 58.60 -21.04
CA GLN A 517 -39.54 58.60 -22.17
C GLN A 517 -38.09 58.87 -21.70
N ASP A 518 -37.90 59.85 -20.80
CA ASP A 518 -36.60 60.12 -20.18
C ASP A 518 -36.09 58.93 -19.34
N GLU A 519 -36.97 58.27 -18.58
CA GLU A 519 -36.61 57.10 -17.79
C GLU A 519 -36.22 55.90 -18.68
N LEU A 520 -36.92 55.71 -19.80
CA LEU A 520 -36.60 54.69 -20.79
C LEU A 520 -35.23 54.95 -21.45
N GLU A 521 -34.93 56.20 -21.83
CA GLU A 521 -33.63 56.56 -22.40
C GLU A 521 -32.48 56.34 -21.40
N GLN A 522 -32.70 56.67 -20.12
CA GLN A 522 -31.71 56.41 -19.06
C GLN A 522 -31.45 54.92 -18.85
N GLN A 523 -32.50 54.09 -18.86
CA GLN A 523 -32.37 52.64 -18.75
C GLN A 523 -31.66 52.05 -19.97
N GLN A 524 -31.99 52.49 -21.18
CA GLN A 524 -31.30 52.04 -22.40
C GLN A 524 -29.80 52.39 -22.36
N LYS A 525 -29.44 53.58 -21.87
CA LYS A 525 -28.05 53.99 -21.72
C LYS A 525 -27.32 53.16 -20.67
N LYS A 526 -27.98 52.83 -19.56
CA LYS A 526 -27.43 51.93 -18.54
C LYS A 526 -27.18 50.52 -19.11
N TRP A 527 -28.16 49.97 -19.83
CA TRP A 527 -28.03 48.65 -20.46
C TRP A 527 -26.92 48.59 -21.50
N ALA A 528 -26.70 49.66 -22.27
CA ALA A 528 -25.59 49.73 -23.20
C ALA A 528 -24.23 49.60 -22.48
N ASN A 529 -24.07 50.30 -21.36
CA ASN A 529 -22.84 50.23 -20.55
C ASN A 529 -22.65 48.86 -19.88
N ASP A 530 -23.72 48.27 -19.34
CA ASP A 530 -23.67 46.95 -18.70
C ASP A 530 -23.34 45.86 -19.73
N ARG A 531 -23.94 45.93 -20.92
CA ARG A 531 -23.64 45.03 -22.05
C ARG A 531 -22.18 45.11 -22.48
N ASP A 532 -21.63 46.31 -22.59
CA ASP A 532 -20.23 46.50 -22.98
C ASP A 532 -19.26 45.95 -21.92
N THR A 533 -19.59 46.11 -20.64
CA THR A 533 -18.83 45.55 -19.52
C THR A 533 -18.83 44.02 -19.54
N VAL A 534 -19.99 43.40 -19.78
CA VAL A 534 -20.11 41.94 -19.91
C VAL A 534 -19.29 41.44 -21.11
N HIS A 535 -19.38 42.11 -22.27
CA HIS A 535 -18.60 41.72 -23.45
C HIS A 535 -17.08 41.85 -23.24
N GLN A 536 -16.62 42.86 -22.49
CA GLN A 536 -15.21 42.96 -22.11
C GLN A 536 -14.77 41.77 -21.26
N ARG A 537 -15.61 41.34 -20.32
CA ARG A 537 -15.32 40.22 -19.42
C ARG A 537 -15.31 38.87 -20.14
N ILE A 538 -16.23 38.65 -21.08
CA ILE A 538 -16.24 37.46 -21.95
C ILE A 538 -14.95 37.38 -22.77
N ARG A 539 -14.49 38.48 -23.38
CA ARG A 539 -13.25 38.50 -24.17
C ARG A 539 -12.01 38.14 -23.34
N LEU A 540 -11.97 38.52 -22.06
CA LEU A 540 -10.89 38.14 -21.15
C LEU A 540 -10.93 36.65 -20.83
N LEU A 541 -12.11 36.10 -20.55
CA LEU A 541 -12.30 34.67 -20.28
C LEU A 541 -11.98 33.80 -21.49
N GLU A 542 -12.32 34.25 -22.70
CA GLU A 542 -11.97 33.55 -23.95
C GLU A 542 -10.45 33.49 -24.15
N LYS A 543 -9.71 34.56 -23.82
CA LYS A 543 -8.24 34.55 -23.86
C LYS A 543 -7.63 33.62 -22.81
N GLU A 544 -8.17 33.59 -21.60
CA GLU A 544 -7.70 32.67 -20.56
C GLU A 544 -7.97 31.20 -20.94
N LYS A 545 -9.14 30.92 -21.53
CA LYS A 545 -9.48 29.59 -22.06
C LYS A 545 -8.48 29.16 -23.12
N GLN A 546 -8.17 30.01 -24.09
CA GLN A 546 -7.21 29.69 -25.16
C GLN A 546 -5.83 29.37 -24.59
N PHE A 547 -5.36 30.16 -23.61
CA PHE A 547 -4.07 29.90 -22.96
C PHE A 547 -4.03 28.53 -22.26
N VAL A 548 -5.12 28.10 -21.65
CA VAL A 548 -5.21 26.78 -21.02
C VAL A 548 -5.27 25.65 -22.04
N GLU A 549 -5.99 25.83 -23.15
CA GLU A 549 -6.06 24.84 -24.23
C GLU A 549 -4.69 24.63 -24.87
N ASP A 550 -3.90 25.69 -25.09
CA ASP A 550 -2.54 25.62 -25.60
C ASP A 550 -1.59 24.89 -24.63
N GLU A 551 -1.77 25.07 -23.31
CA GLU A 551 -0.95 24.39 -22.30
C GLU A 551 -1.29 22.90 -22.18
N ILE A 552 -2.57 22.54 -22.29
CA ILE A 552 -3.02 21.14 -22.32
C ILE A 552 -2.44 20.42 -23.54
N ALA A 553 -2.34 21.10 -24.69
CA ALA A 553 -1.72 20.54 -25.89
C ALA A 553 -0.24 20.20 -25.67
N ARG A 554 0.54 21.11 -25.05
CA ARG A 554 1.95 20.85 -24.71
C ARG A 554 2.13 19.65 -23.79
N VAL A 555 1.34 19.57 -22.72
CA VAL A 555 1.43 18.47 -21.75
C VAL A 555 1.06 17.12 -22.39
N ARG A 556 0.12 17.12 -23.32
CA ARG A 556 -0.24 15.91 -24.08
C ARG A 556 0.91 15.41 -24.96
N ASP A 557 1.62 16.32 -25.62
CA ASP A 557 2.78 15.98 -26.45
C ASP A 557 3.94 15.41 -25.59
N GLU A 558 4.18 15.99 -24.42
CA GLU A 558 5.17 15.48 -23.45
C GLU A 558 4.77 14.09 -22.91
N SER A 559 3.49 13.88 -22.57
CA SER A 559 2.98 12.57 -22.13
C SER A 559 3.15 11.49 -23.21
N GLY A 560 2.98 11.83 -24.49
CA GLY A 560 3.17 10.90 -25.61
C GLY A 560 4.64 10.53 -25.85
N LEU A 561 5.58 11.37 -25.42
CA LEU A 561 7.02 11.07 -25.38
C LEU A 561 7.35 10.11 -24.23
N PHE A 562 6.78 10.35 -23.04
CA PHE A 562 6.97 9.49 -21.87
C PHE A 562 6.38 8.08 -22.05
N GLN A 563 5.18 7.95 -22.64
CA GLN A 563 4.58 6.64 -22.93
C GLN A 563 5.45 5.79 -23.88
N ARG A 564 6.07 6.43 -24.88
CA ARG A 564 7.01 5.73 -25.78
C ARG A 564 8.25 5.25 -25.03
N LYS A 565 8.80 6.07 -24.14
CA LYS A 565 9.95 5.69 -23.30
C LYS A 565 9.59 4.56 -22.32
N HIS A 566 8.40 4.58 -21.74
CA HIS A 566 7.90 3.52 -20.87
C HIS A 566 7.72 2.18 -21.61
N GLY A 567 7.22 2.21 -22.85
CA GLY A 567 7.09 1.02 -23.68
C GLY A 567 8.43 0.33 -23.97
N VAL A 568 9.49 1.12 -24.23
CA VAL A 568 10.85 0.59 -24.43
C VAL A 568 11.38 -0.06 -23.15
N LEU A 569 11.22 0.60 -22.00
CA LEU A 569 11.67 0.07 -20.71
C LEU A 569 10.91 -1.18 -20.26
N GLN A 570 9.61 -1.28 -20.59
CA GLN A 570 8.83 -2.50 -20.34
C GLN A 570 9.34 -3.68 -21.17
N GLN A 571 9.73 -3.43 -22.42
CA GLN A 571 10.28 -4.46 -23.30
C GLN A 571 11.64 -4.96 -22.78
N GLU A 572 12.53 -4.06 -22.35
CA GLU A 572 13.80 -4.42 -21.72
C GLU A 572 13.60 -5.18 -20.40
N ALA A 573 12.62 -4.78 -19.58
CA ALA A 573 12.29 -5.49 -18.35
C ALA A 573 11.76 -6.91 -18.61
N GLN A 574 11.03 -7.12 -19.72
CA GLN A 574 10.53 -8.43 -20.11
C GLN A 574 11.65 -9.34 -20.61
N GLU A 575 12.61 -8.81 -21.39
CA GLU A 575 13.81 -9.54 -21.83
C GLU A 575 14.67 -9.97 -20.64
N LEU A 576 14.88 -9.07 -19.66
CA LEU A 576 15.62 -9.39 -18.44
C LEU A 576 14.92 -10.45 -17.57
N ARG A 577 13.59 -10.45 -17.49
CA ARG A 577 12.83 -11.49 -16.78
C ARG A 577 12.99 -12.87 -17.42
N LEU A 578 13.02 -12.93 -18.75
CA LEU A 578 13.26 -14.19 -19.47
C LEU A 578 14.67 -14.72 -19.20
N ALA A 579 15.69 -13.86 -19.23
CA ALA A 579 17.06 -14.23 -18.90
C ALA A 579 17.20 -14.73 -17.44
N VAL A 580 16.53 -14.07 -16.48
CA VAL A 580 16.53 -14.50 -15.07
C VAL A 580 15.83 -15.85 -14.90
N GLN A 581 14.79 -16.13 -15.67
CA GLN A 581 14.11 -17.43 -15.63
C GLN A 581 14.99 -18.55 -16.20
N GLU A 582 15.70 -18.28 -17.31
CA GLU A 582 16.65 -19.23 -17.90
C GLU A 582 17.78 -19.59 -16.92
N GLU A 583 18.31 -18.60 -16.19
CA GLU A 583 19.31 -18.82 -15.14
C GLU A 583 18.76 -19.61 -13.94
N LYS A 584 17.49 -19.40 -13.56
CA LYS A 584 16.83 -20.21 -12.52
C LYS A 584 16.67 -21.66 -12.95
N ASP A 585 16.31 -21.89 -14.20
CA ASP A 585 16.14 -23.23 -14.75
C ASP A 585 17.49 -23.97 -14.84
N GLN A 586 18.57 -23.26 -15.20
CA GLN A 586 19.94 -23.80 -15.15
C GLN A 586 20.37 -24.15 -13.72
N LYS A 587 20.06 -23.31 -12.74
CA LYS A 587 20.33 -23.57 -11.32
C LYS A 587 19.61 -24.83 -10.82
N LEU A 588 18.34 -25.03 -11.21
CA LEU A 588 17.59 -26.23 -10.86
C LEU A 588 18.23 -27.49 -11.46
N LEU A 589 18.71 -27.40 -12.70
CA LEU A 589 19.39 -28.50 -13.39
C LEU A 589 20.71 -28.88 -12.71
N LEU A 590 21.45 -27.89 -12.22
CA LEU A 590 22.68 -28.10 -11.43
C LEU A 590 22.38 -28.73 -10.06
N ALA A 591 21.30 -28.32 -9.39
CA ALA A 591 20.88 -28.91 -8.12
C ALA A 591 20.52 -30.40 -8.27
N ILE A 592 19.75 -30.76 -9.31
CA ILE A 592 19.44 -32.16 -9.63
C ILE A 592 20.73 -32.95 -9.89
N ARG A 593 21.70 -32.35 -10.58
CA ARG A 593 22.97 -33.00 -10.86
C ARG A 593 23.81 -33.22 -9.59
N ILE A 594 23.73 -32.32 -8.63
CA ILE A 594 24.40 -32.47 -7.33
C ILE A 594 23.77 -33.64 -6.56
N GLU A 595 22.44 -33.72 -6.49
CA GLU A 595 21.76 -34.86 -5.85
C GLU A 595 22.09 -36.20 -6.52
N GLU A 596 22.17 -36.25 -7.86
CA GLU A 596 22.62 -37.44 -8.60
C GLU A 596 24.06 -37.85 -8.26
N LEU A 597 24.94 -36.88 -8.05
CA LEU A 597 26.34 -37.12 -7.70
C LEU A 597 26.47 -37.56 -6.24
N GLU A 598 25.70 -36.97 -5.32
CA GLU A 598 25.62 -37.39 -3.92
C GLU A 598 25.07 -38.81 -3.78
N ALA A 599 24.04 -39.18 -4.57
CA ALA A 599 23.52 -40.53 -4.63
C ALA A 599 24.54 -41.55 -5.18
N LYS A 600 25.38 -41.12 -6.15
CA LYS A 600 26.48 -41.95 -6.67
C LYS A 600 27.61 -42.10 -5.65
N ILE A 601 27.92 -41.06 -4.88
CA ILE A 601 28.89 -41.12 -3.78
C ILE A 601 28.40 -42.12 -2.71
N ALA A 602 27.13 -42.04 -2.32
CA ALA A 602 26.52 -42.99 -1.39
C ALA A 602 26.49 -44.44 -1.92
N GLN A 603 26.30 -44.65 -3.23
CA GLN A 603 26.43 -45.98 -3.85
C GLN A 603 27.87 -46.51 -3.86
N ILE A 604 28.86 -45.63 -4.04
CA ILE A 604 30.29 -45.98 -4.03
C ILE A 604 30.76 -46.33 -2.62
N GLU A 605 30.21 -45.68 -1.59
CA GLU A 605 30.50 -45.95 -0.18
C GLU A 605 29.89 -47.30 0.31
N ALA A 606 28.91 -47.85 -0.42
CA ALA A 606 28.17 -49.06 -0.03
C ALA A 606 28.68 -50.38 -0.66
N LEU A 607 29.70 -50.36 -1.52
CA LEU A 607 30.16 -51.57 -2.25
C LEU A 607 31.31 -52.31 -1.54
N SER A 608 31.17 -53.63 -1.39
CA SER A 608 32.08 -54.52 -0.66
C SER A 608 33.40 -54.80 -1.41
N LEU A 609 34.43 -55.15 -0.62
CA LEU A 609 35.85 -55.28 -0.99
C LEU A 609 36.21 -56.20 -2.18
N ASP A 610 35.30 -57.04 -2.68
CA ASP A 610 35.62 -58.13 -3.61
C ASP A 610 35.53 -57.75 -5.10
N GLU A 611 34.97 -56.58 -5.44
CA GLU A 611 34.95 -56.05 -6.82
C GLU A 611 36.13 -55.11 -7.12
N ARG A 612 36.97 -54.80 -6.13
CA ARG A 612 38.10 -53.87 -6.26
C ARG A 612 39.33 -54.46 -6.97
N GLU A 613 39.45 -55.78 -7.09
CA GLU A 613 40.65 -56.40 -7.69
C GLU A 613 40.58 -56.49 -9.23
N ARG A 614 39.39 -56.49 -9.84
CA ARG A 614 39.27 -56.68 -11.31
C ARG A 614 39.51 -55.41 -12.12
N THR A 615 39.31 -54.24 -11.54
CA THR A 615 39.40 -52.95 -12.23
C THR A 615 40.81 -52.34 -12.22
N VAL A 616 41.70 -52.84 -11.35
CA VAL A 616 43.11 -52.38 -11.23
C VAL A 616 43.95 -52.86 -12.41
N HIS A 617 43.65 -54.03 -12.99
CA HIS A 617 44.45 -54.55 -14.10
C HIS A 617 44.22 -53.77 -15.41
N ALA A 618 42.97 -53.36 -15.68
CA ALA A 618 42.61 -52.61 -16.90
C ALA A 618 43.03 -51.12 -16.86
N THR A 619 43.31 -50.56 -15.68
CA THR A 619 43.76 -49.17 -15.52
C THR A 619 45.29 -49.02 -15.56
N THR A 620 46.02 -50.09 -15.22
CA THR A 620 47.49 -50.10 -15.26
C THR A 620 48.03 -50.06 -16.70
N GLU A 621 47.37 -50.70 -17.66
CA GLU A 621 47.78 -50.67 -19.08
C GLU A 621 47.50 -49.31 -19.76
N LYS A 622 46.47 -48.58 -19.31
CA LYS A 622 46.13 -47.26 -19.86
C LYS A 622 47.04 -46.14 -19.32
N LEU A 623 47.57 -46.29 -18.11
CA LEU A 623 48.50 -45.32 -17.51
C LEU A 623 49.87 -45.31 -18.21
N SER A 624 50.40 -46.49 -18.54
CA SER A 624 51.66 -46.67 -19.28
C SER A 624 51.64 -46.01 -20.67
N ALA A 625 50.50 -46.07 -21.37
CA ALA A 625 50.34 -45.44 -22.68
C ALA A 625 50.26 -43.90 -22.61
N LEU A 626 49.75 -43.34 -21.51
CA LEU A 626 49.66 -41.90 -21.28
C LEU A 626 51.01 -41.30 -20.85
N GLU A 627 51.80 -42.02 -20.06
CA GLU A 627 53.14 -41.58 -19.65
C GLU A 627 54.07 -41.41 -20.87
N THR A 628 54.04 -42.37 -21.80
CA THR A 628 54.84 -42.31 -23.05
C THR A 628 54.45 -41.10 -23.92
N LEU A 629 53.16 -40.76 -23.98
CA LEU A 629 52.65 -39.63 -24.78
C LEU A 629 53.04 -38.27 -24.18
N VAL A 630 53.09 -38.17 -22.85
CA VAL A 630 53.49 -36.95 -22.12
C VAL A 630 54.98 -36.66 -22.32
N GLU A 631 55.82 -37.70 -22.36
CA GLU A 631 57.26 -37.55 -22.57
C GLU A 631 57.59 -37.06 -23.99
N GLU A 632 56.90 -37.58 -25.02
CA GLU A 632 57.04 -37.10 -26.41
C GLU A 632 56.62 -35.64 -26.59
N LYS A 633 55.54 -35.21 -25.92
CA LYS A 633 55.08 -33.81 -25.96
C LYS A 633 56.02 -32.87 -25.21
N THR A 634 56.62 -33.31 -24.11
CA THR A 634 57.58 -32.52 -23.32
C THR A 634 58.86 -32.23 -24.12
N VAL A 635 59.34 -33.19 -24.91
CA VAL A 635 60.49 -32.98 -25.82
C VAL A 635 60.16 -31.99 -26.93
N SER A 636 58.94 -32.05 -27.47
CA SER A 636 58.48 -31.12 -28.52
C SER A 636 58.37 -29.67 -28.03
N ILE A 637 57.91 -29.46 -26.79
CA ILE A 637 57.85 -28.12 -26.16
C ILE A 637 59.25 -27.53 -25.97
N LYS A 638 60.23 -28.32 -25.49
CA LYS A 638 61.62 -27.86 -25.35
C LYS A 638 62.27 -27.47 -26.69
N LYS A 639 61.87 -28.11 -27.79
CA LYS A 639 62.35 -27.77 -29.14
C LYS A 639 61.76 -26.44 -29.64
N ALA A 640 60.46 -26.21 -29.42
CA ALA A 640 59.79 -24.95 -29.77
C ALA A 640 60.36 -23.76 -28.98
N ASP A 641 60.66 -23.94 -27.69
CA ASP A 641 61.19 -22.87 -26.84
C ASP A 641 62.62 -22.44 -27.22
N ARG A 642 63.44 -23.39 -27.70
CA ARG A 642 64.76 -23.08 -28.30
C ARG A 642 64.63 -22.27 -29.60
N GLN A 643 63.64 -22.58 -30.44
CA GLN A 643 63.40 -21.85 -31.69
C GLN A 643 62.89 -20.42 -31.44
N LEU A 644 62.04 -20.24 -30.43
CA LEU A 644 61.55 -18.92 -30.00
C LEU A 644 62.69 -18.02 -29.49
N ASN A 645 63.61 -18.56 -28.71
CA ASN A 645 64.76 -17.81 -28.20
C ASN A 645 65.77 -17.42 -29.29
N ALA A 646 65.98 -18.27 -30.29
CA ALA A 646 66.80 -17.94 -31.47
C ALA A 646 66.19 -16.80 -32.30
N ALA A 647 64.86 -16.80 -32.50
CA ALA A 647 64.15 -15.74 -33.23
C ALA A 647 64.22 -14.38 -32.51
N LYS A 648 64.11 -14.36 -31.18
CA LYS A 648 64.26 -13.15 -30.36
C LYS A 648 65.67 -12.54 -30.46
N LEU A 649 66.71 -13.38 -30.58
CA LEU A 649 68.09 -12.93 -30.73
C LEU A 649 68.32 -12.26 -32.09
N LEU A 650 67.82 -12.87 -33.17
CA LEU A 650 67.89 -12.34 -34.53
C LEU A 650 67.15 -11.00 -34.67
N ALA A 651 65.98 -10.86 -34.03
CA ALA A 651 65.24 -9.59 -34.02
C ALA A 651 65.99 -8.45 -33.32
N ARG A 652 66.73 -8.74 -32.24
CA ARG A 652 67.59 -7.74 -31.56
C ARG A 652 68.80 -7.34 -32.41
N GLN A 653 69.36 -8.27 -33.18
CA GLN A 653 70.48 -7.98 -34.07
C GLN A 653 70.04 -7.10 -35.25
N ALA A 654 68.90 -7.41 -35.88
CA ALA A 654 68.31 -6.59 -36.94
C ALA A 654 67.99 -5.15 -36.48
N LYS A 655 67.57 -4.97 -35.23
CA LYS A 655 67.33 -3.64 -34.65
C LYS A 655 68.62 -2.82 -34.52
N LYS A 656 69.71 -3.44 -34.04
CA LYS A 656 71.03 -2.78 -33.96
C LYS A 656 71.58 -2.41 -35.34
N GLU A 657 71.41 -3.28 -36.33
CA GLU A 657 71.85 -3.02 -37.70
C GLU A 657 71.06 -1.85 -38.33
N LYS A 658 69.75 -1.77 -38.07
CA LYS A 658 68.92 -0.62 -38.49
C LYS A 658 69.39 0.70 -37.86
N GLU A 659 69.68 0.71 -36.55
CA GLU A 659 70.19 1.91 -35.86
C GLU A 659 71.56 2.34 -36.40
N ALA A 660 72.45 1.39 -36.70
CA ALA A 660 73.75 1.68 -37.32
C ALA A 660 73.63 2.23 -38.74
N LEU A 661 72.67 1.72 -39.53
CA LEU A 661 72.39 2.22 -40.88
C LEU A 661 71.79 3.63 -40.84
N LEU A 662 70.87 3.92 -39.92
CA LEU A 662 70.29 5.26 -39.75
C LEU A 662 71.36 6.30 -39.37
N LEU A 663 72.30 5.94 -38.48
CA LEU A 663 73.46 6.77 -38.15
C LEU A 663 74.35 7.03 -39.37
N ARG A 664 74.53 6.03 -40.24
CA ARG A 664 75.33 6.17 -41.46
C ARG A 664 74.64 7.01 -42.53
N VAL A 665 73.32 6.90 -42.65
CA VAL A 665 72.50 7.75 -43.53
C VAL A 665 72.57 9.20 -43.06
N ALA A 666 72.36 9.48 -41.76
CA ALA A 666 72.46 10.83 -41.22
C ALA A 666 73.85 11.47 -41.44
N LYS A 667 74.92 10.65 -41.34
CA LYS A 667 76.29 11.10 -41.65
C LYS A 667 76.47 11.43 -43.14
N LEU A 668 75.94 10.61 -44.03
CA LEU A 668 76.01 10.84 -45.48
C LEU A 668 75.17 12.04 -45.91
N GLU A 669 74.01 12.26 -45.30
CA GLU A 669 73.18 13.45 -45.53
C GLU A 669 73.89 14.73 -45.08
N ALA A 670 74.58 14.70 -43.93
CA ALA A 670 75.43 15.81 -43.47
C ALA A 670 76.62 16.07 -44.40
N ASP A 671 77.29 15.02 -44.89
CA ASP A 671 78.40 15.14 -45.86
C ASP A 671 77.91 15.66 -47.23
N LEU A 672 76.69 15.31 -47.65
CA LEU A 672 76.09 15.80 -48.91
C LEU A 672 75.65 17.27 -48.80
N ALA A 673 75.10 17.68 -47.66
CA ALA A 673 74.77 19.08 -47.37
C ALA A 673 76.01 19.98 -47.25
N GLY A 674 77.16 19.41 -46.88
CA GLY A 674 78.45 20.11 -46.88
C GLY A 674 79.09 20.30 -48.25
N ARG A 675 78.66 19.57 -49.29
CA ARG A 675 79.20 19.64 -50.67
C ARG A 675 78.36 20.47 -51.64
N THR A 676 77.17 20.91 -51.24
CA THR A 676 76.35 21.87 -52.01
C THR A 676 76.59 23.34 -51.62
N ALA A 677 77.48 23.61 -50.66
CA ALA A 677 77.89 24.95 -50.24
C ALA A 677 79.23 25.44 -50.85
N SER A 678 79.80 24.71 -51.81
CA SER A 678 81.02 25.11 -52.53
C SER A 678 80.91 24.82 -54.02
N SER A 679 79.81 25.27 -54.64
CA SER A 679 79.82 25.71 -56.03
C SER A 679 80.51 27.06 -56.13
#